data_AF-G5GM27-F1
#
_entry.id   AF-G5GM27-F1
#
_cell.length_a   1.000
_cell.length_b   1.000
_cell.length_c   1.000
_cell.angle_alpha   90.00
_cell.angle_beta   90.00
_cell.angle_gamma   90.00
#
_symmetry.space_group_name_H-M   'P 1'
#
loop_
_entity.id
_entity.type
_entity.pdbx_description
1 polymer ?
#
loop_
_entity_poly.entity_id
_entity_poly.type
_entity_poly.pdbx_seq_one_letter_code
_entity_poly.pdbx_strand_id
1 'polypeptide(L)'
;MRHLSIDLETYSENDIKLGIAKYVECPNFKILLFAYAWDFGEVHVVDLARGEEVPADVIDALTNPEVTKHAFNAAFELHCLHRSGILTPYRQWACTQLHGLYLGYPKSLDGIGKALGLPQDKKKSASGKALIRYFCLPCKPTKRNGGRTRNLPEHDPDKWEAFKAYNAQDVVTEMEVCRRLAAFPVPGALQAEWVTDQKINRHGVLLDLDLVRGALQIDADEKQHLMQEAAAITGLDNPNSRDQLLKWLNDNTNVEMEKLTKESVAEALEVADDTAAKVLDIRRRLSKTSVKKYEMMKNAAANTDNRVRGVLQFYGANRTGRWAGRLIQGQNLPRNYLRNLDLARDLVRRGNREAVALLFGDVGDTLSQLIRTAIIAPEGKLLCISDFSAIEARVLAWLAGEKWVLEAFDRGEDIYCATASGMFHVPVEKHGANSHLRQKGKIAVLASGYQGGPNALISMGALKMGLTEEELPDIVSRWRKANPRIVDFWQKVENAALYVMNTARPVGLDHGILFARESNPADGSDFLTITLPSGRKLFYPSPHLAVNAFERQALHYRTQVGANWGTNSTYGGKLTENITQAVARDCLAAAITRLTEAGYPIVMHVHDEVVIEIDELNPEETLAAVNAIMAEPLQWALGLHLTAAGFTSKYYMKD
;
A
#
# COMPACT_ATOMS: atom_id res chain seq x y z
N MET A 1 16.14 11.06 -29.52
CA MET A 1 16.21 10.10 -28.40
C MET A 1 15.65 8.79 -28.90
N ARG A 2 16.35 7.65 -28.72
CA ARG A 2 15.85 6.34 -29.18
C ARG A 2 15.03 5.66 -28.07
N HIS A 3 14.10 4.81 -28.46
CA HIS A 3 13.22 4.08 -27.56
C HIS A 3 13.42 2.57 -27.72
N LEU A 4 13.48 1.85 -26.61
CA LEU A 4 13.62 0.39 -26.60
C LEU A 4 12.55 -0.19 -25.67
N SER A 5 11.50 -0.79 -26.24
CA SER A 5 10.49 -1.54 -25.46
C SER A 5 11.00 -2.95 -25.21
N ILE A 6 10.84 -3.46 -23.98
CA ILE A 6 11.39 -4.74 -23.53
C ILE A 6 10.34 -5.51 -22.71
N ASP A 7 10.30 -6.83 -22.89
CA ASP A 7 9.60 -7.76 -22.00
C ASP A 7 10.44 -9.03 -21.80
N LEU A 8 10.52 -9.51 -20.56
CA LEU A 8 11.35 -10.65 -20.18
C LEU A 8 10.52 -11.79 -19.61
N GLU A 9 10.69 -12.99 -20.17
CA GLU A 9 10.21 -14.21 -19.54
C GLU A 9 11.33 -14.90 -18.79
N THR A 10 11.05 -15.31 -17.56
CA THR A 10 12.09 -15.76 -16.63
C THR A 10 11.68 -17.01 -15.86
N TYR A 11 12.65 -17.76 -15.36
CA TYR A 11 12.46 -18.90 -14.48
C TYR A 11 13.05 -18.61 -13.10
N SER A 12 12.35 -19.03 -12.06
CA SER A 12 12.87 -19.09 -10.69
C SER A 12 12.16 -20.20 -9.91
N GLU A 13 12.88 -20.83 -8.97
CA GLU A 13 12.23 -21.71 -7.98
C GLU A 13 11.49 -20.92 -6.90
N ASN A 14 11.90 -19.67 -6.66
CA ASN A 14 11.25 -18.82 -5.68
C ASN A 14 9.91 -18.29 -6.23
N ASP A 15 8.87 -18.29 -5.41
CA ASP A 15 7.58 -17.67 -5.78
C ASP A 15 7.77 -16.13 -5.82
N ILE A 16 7.37 -15.50 -6.94
CA ILE A 16 7.40 -14.05 -7.13
C ILE A 16 6.60 -13.29 -6.04
N LYS A 17 5.66 -13.95 -5.37
CA LYS A 17 4.92 -13.38 -4.23
C LYS A 17 5.80 -13.06 -3.03
N LEU A 18 7.01 -13.61 -2.96
CA LEU A 18 8.03 -13.27 -1.97
C LEU A 18 8.77 -11.97 -2.31
N GLY A 19 8.44 -11.33 -3.44
CA GLY A 19 9.06 -10.10 -3.90
C GLY A 19 10.06 -10.33 -5.03
N ILE A 20 10.25 -9.31 -5.86
CA ILE A 20 11.09 -9.37 -7.07
C ILE A 20 12.55 -9.66 -6.69
N ALA A 21 13.07 -9.02 -5.65
CA ALA A 21 14.44 -9.26 -5.18
C ALA A 21 14.66 -10.74 -4.79
N LYS A 22 13.77 -11.31 -3.98
CA LYS A 22 13.85 -12.73 -3.58
C LYS A 22 13.71 -13.66 -4.78
N TYR A 23 12.84 -13.30 -5.72
CA TYR A 23 12.64 -14.05 -6.96
C TYR A 23 13.92 -14.16 -7.80
N VAL A 24 14.62 -13.04 -8.03
CA VAL A 24 15.84 -13.02 -8.85
C VAL A 24 17.08 -13.51 -8.10
N GLU A 25 17.10 -13.44 -6.76
CA GLU A 25 18.17 -13.98 -5.92
C GLU A 25 18.29 -15.51 -6.00
N CYS A 26 17.28 -16.20 -6.53
CA CYS A 26 17.32 -17.64 -6.71
C CYS A 26 18.60 -18.07 -7.47
N PRO A 27 19.37 -19.05 -6.98
CA PRO A 27 20.62 -19.46 -7.62
C PRO A 27 20.44 -19.94 -9.07
N ASN A 28 19.29 -20.52 -9.38
CA ASN A 28 18.98 -21.02 -10.73
C ASN A 28 18.04 -20.10 -11.52
N PHE A 29 17.91 -18.84 -11.09
CA PHE A 29 17.21 -17.82 -11.85
C PHE A 29 17.78 -17.74 -13.27
N LYS A 30 16.91 -17.68 -14.28
CA LYS A 30 17.29 -17.54 -15.69
C LYS A 30 16.32 -16.62 -16.42
N ILE A 31 16.84 -15.73 -17.25
CA ILE A 31 16.06 -15.13 -18.33
C ILE A 31 15.95 -16.18 -19.43
N LEU A 32 14.73 -16.48 -19.85
CA LEU A 32 14.41 -17.51 -20.82
C LEU A 32 14.18 -16.92 -22.22
N LEU A 33 13.39 -15.85 -22.29
CA LEU A 33 13.08 -15.12 -23.51
C LEU A 33 13.29 -13.63 -23.28
N PHE A 34 13.76 -12.95 -24.32
CA PHE A 34 13.92 -11.50 -24.35
C PHE A 34 13.21 -10.95 -25.57
N ALA A 35 12.05 -10.33 -25.38
CA ALA A 35 11.36 -9.60 -26.44
C ALA A 35 11.78 -8.13 -26.42
N TYR A 36 11.99 -7.55 -27.60
CA TYR A 36 12.28 -6.14 -27.72
C TYR A 36 11.76 -5.52 -29.01
N ALA A 37 11.57 -4.20 -29.00
CA ALA A 37 11.26 -3.41 -30.18
C ALA A 37 11.98 -2.06 -30.13
N TRP A 38 12.54 -1.67 -31.27
CA TRP A 38 13.14 -0.36 -31.46
C TRP A 38 12.10 0.65 -31.92
N ASP A 39 12.08 1.82 -31.27
CA ASP A 39 11.35 3.00 -31.71
C ASP A 39 9.86 2.71 -32.01
N PHE A 40 9.24 1.87 -31.18
CA PHE A 40 7.87 1.38 -31.30
C PHE A 40 7.56 0.61 -32.61
N GLY A 41 8.59 -0.01 -33.19
CA GLY A 41 8.53 -0.75 -34.45
C GLY A 41 8.25 -2.25 -34.28
N GLU A 42 8.91 -3.06 -35.11
CA GLU A 42 8.77 -4.51 -35.10
C GLU A 42 9.30 -5.14 -33.80
N VAL A 43 8.60 -6.17 -33.32
CA VAL A 43 9.00 -6.91 -32.12
C VAL A 43 9.83 -8.12 -32.52
N HIS A 44 11.00 -8.24 -31.90
CA HIS A 44 11.89 -9.40 -32.03
C HIS A 44 11.91 -10.16 -30.70
N VAL A 45 12.04 -11.48 -30.75
CA VAL A 45 12.17 -12.35 -29.57
C VAL A 45 13.47 -13.14 -29.69
N VAL A 46 14.28 -13.08 -28.64
CA VAL A 46 15.53 -13.84 -28.50
C VAL A 46 15.29 -15.02 -27.56
N ASP A 47 15.54 -16.24 -28.04
CA ASP A 47 15.41 -17.50 -27.31
C ASP A 47 16.68 -17.85 -26.54
N LEU A 48 16.90 -17.15 -25.42
CA LEU A 48 18.05 -17.36 -24.54
C LEU A 48 18.09 -18.78 -23.97
N ALA A 49 16.93 -19.41 -23.77
CA ALA A 49 16.84 -20.79 -23.28
C ALA A 49 17.38 -21.81 -24.29
N ARG A 50 17.39 -21.49 -25.59
CA ARG A 50 17.98 -22.29 -26.67
C ARG A 50 19.37 -21.82 -27.11
N GLY A 51 19.95 -20.84 -26.42
CA GLY A 51 21.31 -20.36 -26.67
C GLY A 51 21.42 -19.29 -27.74
N GLU A 52 20.30 -18.65 -28.13
CA GLU A 52 20.39 -17.39 -28.90
C GLU A 52 21.02 -16.30 -28.03
N GLU A 53 21.65 -15.32 -28.67
CA GLU A 53 22.30 -14.20 -27.98
C GLU A 53 21.55 -12.89 -28.28
N VAL A 54 21.42 -12.03 -27.26
CA VAL A 54 20.85 -10.70 -27.47
C VAL A 54 21.80 -9.89 -28.37
N PRO A 55 21.31 -9.22 -29.42
CA PRO A 55 22.16 -8.40 -30.29
C PRO A 55 22.98 -7.36 -29.52
N ALA A 56 24.23 -7.15 -29.94
CA ALA A 56 25.18 -6.28 -29.25
C ALA A 56 24.68 -4.83 -29.13
N ASP A 57 24.01 -4.32 -30.16
CA ASP A 57 23.42 -2.97 -30.17
C ASP A 57 22.29 -2.83 -29.13
N VAL A 58 21.52 -3.89 -28.89
CA VAL A 58 20.49 -3.93 -27.85
C VAL A 58 21.14 -3.97 -26.46
N ILE A 59 22.19 -4.77 -26.26
CA ILE A 59 22.95 -4.80 -25.00
C ILE A 59 23.55 -3.43 -24.66
N ASP A 60 24.18 -2.78 -25.64
CA ASP A 60 24.75 -1.44 -25.48
C ASP A 60 23.66 -0.42 -25.07
N ALA A 61 22.48 -0.53 -25.69
CA ALA A 61 21.34 0.34 -25.41
C ALA A 61 20.79 0.22 -23.98
N LEU A 62 20.89 -0.97 -23.35
CA LEU A 62 20.44 -1.17 -21.97
C LEU A 62 21.19 -0.29 -20.97
N THR A 63 22.45 0.06 -21.27
CA THR A 63 23.28 0.92 -20.40
C THR A 63 23.42 2.35 -20.92
N ASN A 64 23.06 2.61 -22.17
CA ASN A 64 23.26 3.91 -22.83
C ASN A 64 22.36 5.04 -22.27
N PRO A 65 22.97 6.15 -21.78
CA PRO A 65 22.55 7.54 -21.89
C PRO A 65 21.16 7.86 -22.42
N GLU A 66 21.18 7.74 -23.73
CA GLU A 66 20.35 8.43 -24.72
C GLU A 66 19.21 7.54 -25.23
N VAL A 67 19.10 6.33 -24.66
CA VAL A 67 18.05 5.37 -24.96
C VAL A 67 17.10 5.26 -23.78
N THR A 68 15.83 5.60 -24.03
CA THR A 68 14.75 5.37 -23.05
C THR A 68 14.24 3.95 -23.20
N LYS A 69 14.29 3.19 -22.11
CA LYS A 69 13.75 1.82 -22.03
C LYS A 69 12.31 1.87 -21.57
N HIS A 70 11.44 1.09 -22.20
CA HIS A 70 10.03 0.96 -21.85
C HIS A 70 9.75 -0.48 -21.45
N ALA A 71 8.97 -0.67 -20.38
CA ALA A 71 8.45 -1.97 -20.00
C ALA A 71 7.20 -1.82 -19.15
N PHE A 72 6.29 -2.77 -19.29
CA PHE A 72 5.11 -2.82 -18.43
C PHE A 72 5.51 -3.41 -17.06
N ASN A 73 5.60 -2.55 -16.03
CA ASN A 73 6.17 -2.89 -14.71
C ASN A 73 7.71 -2.97 -14.72
N ALA A 74 8.37 -1.98 -15.35
CA ALA A 74 9.84 -1.80 -15.47
C ALA A 74 10.72 -2.20 -14.28
N ALA A 75 10.21 -2.13 -13.03
CA ALA A 75 10.92 -2.62 -11.86
C ALA A 75 11.32 -4.10 -11.99
N PHE A 76 10.47 -4.94 -12.59
CA PHE A 76 10.76 -6.36 -12.78
C PHE A 76 11.94 -6.57 -13.74
N GLU A 77 11.92 -5.92 -14.90
CA GLU A 77 12.95 -6.00 -15.92
C GLU A 77 14.28 -5.49 -15.38
N LEU A 78 14.26 -4.35 -14.68
CA LEU A 78 15.41 -3.79 -13.97
C LEU A 78 16.10 -4.81 -13.06
N HIS A 79 15.32 -5.47 -12.20
CA HIS A 79 15.85 -6.48 -11.27
C HIS A 79 16.43 -7.70 -12.01
N CYS A 80 15.77 -8.17 -13.07
CA CYS A 80 16.24 -9.31 -13.87
C CYS A 80 17.55 -9.00 -14.60
N LEU A 81 17.66 -7.82 -15.19
CA LEU A 81 18.86 -7.35 -15.90
C LEU A 81 20.03 -7.14 -14.94
N HIS A 82 19.80 -6.47 -13.80
CA HIS A 82 20.83 -6.30 -12.77
C HIS A 82 21.33 -7.65 -12.25
N ARG A 83 20.43 -8.61 -12.02
CA ARG A 83 20.81 -9.97 -11.61
C ARG A 83 21.66 -10.69 -12.65
N SER A 84 21.43 -10.41 -13.92
CA SER A 84 22.16 -11.00 -15.05
C SER A 84 23.47 -10.25 -15.37
N GLY A 85 23.87 -9.27 -14.54
CA GLY A 85 25.12 -8.52 -14.69
C GLY A 85 24.99 -7.23 -15.52
N ILE A 86 23.81 -6.93 -16.06
CA ILE A 86 23.57 -5.73 -16.88
C ILE A 86 23.05 -4.62 -15.99
N LEU A 87 23.96 -3.75 -15.54
CA LEU A 87 23.65 -2.65 -14.61
C LEU A 87 23.04 -1.44 -15.35
N THR A 88 21.76 -1.53 -15.66
CA THR A 88 21.01 -0.46 -16.34
C THR A 88 20.61 0.68 -15.38
N PRO A 89 20.79 1.97 -15.76
CA PRO A 89 20.40 3.12 -14.93
C PRO A 89 18.89 3.33 -14.80
N TYR A 90 18.38 3.50 -13.57
CA TYR A 90 16.95 3.73 -13.29
C TYR A 90 16.34 4.91 -14.05
N ARG A 91 17.09 6.02 -14.23
CA ARG A 91 16.59 7.26 -14.84
C ARG A 91 16.19 7.10 -16.31
N GLN A 92 16.63 6.04 -16.96
CA GLN A 92 16.36 5.77 -18.38
C GLN A 92 15.15 4.85 -18.59
N TRP A 93 14.45 4.45 -17.54
CA TRP A 93 13.29 3.57 -17.63
C TRP A 93 12.00 4.36 -17.52
N ALA A 94 11.13 4.20 -18.50
CA ALA A 94 9.75 4.62 -18.48
C ALA A 94 8.88 3.39 -18.17
N CYS A 95 8.05 3.50 -17.12
CA CYS A 95 7.18 2.41 -16.70
C CYS A 95 5.76 2.63 -17.21
N THR A 96 5.32 1.82 -18.16
CA THR A 96 3.99 1.93 -18.80
C THR A 96 2.87 1.65 -17.80
N GLN A 97 3.14 0.82 -16.79
CA GLN A 97 2.22 0.63 -15.66
C GLN A 97 2.04 1.93 -14.85
N LEU A 98 3.11 2.68 -14.58
CA LEU A 98 3.02 3.98 -13.90
C LEU A 98 2.18 4.95 -14.74
N HIS A 99 2.41 5.00 -16.05
CA HIS A 99 1.63 5.86 -16.95
C HIS A 99 0.13 5.57 -16.86
N GLY A 100 -0.25 4.29 -16.91
CA GLY A 100 -1.62 3.86 -16.70
C GLY A 100 -2.19 4.26 -15.32
N LEU A 101 -1.44 4.01 -14.25
CA LEU A 101 -1.85 4.34 -12.89
C LEU A 101 -2.02 5.84 -12.67
N TYR A 102 -1.15 6.67 -13.27
CA TYR A 102 -1.23 8.12 -13.23
C TYR A 102 -2.55 8.64 -13.80
N LEU A 103 -2.99 8.04 -14.91
CA LEU A 103 -4.25 8.37 -15.58
C LEU A 103 -5.47 7.64 -14.98
N GLY A 104 -5.30 6.91 -13.88
CA GLY A 104 -6.39 6.27 -13.14
C GLY A 104 -6.88 4.94 -13.73
N TYR A 105 -6.11 4.31 -14.63
CA TYR A 105 -6.42 3.01 -15.23
C TYR A 105 -6.03 1.81 -14.33
N PRO A 106 -6.48 0.59 -14.65
CA PRO A 106 -6.10 -0.62 -13.93
C PRO A 106 -4.60 -0.92 -13.99
N LYS A 107 -4.10 -1.58 -12.95
CA LYS A 107 -2.66 -1.87 -12.78
C LYS A 107 -2.08 -2.90 -13.77
N SER A 108 -2.88 -3.88 -14.22
CA SER A 108 -2.39 -5.00 -15.02
C SER A 108 -2.43 -4.69 -16.52
N LEU A 109 -1.53 -5.28 -17.32
CA LEU A 109 -1.43 -5.05 -18.77
C LEU A 109 -2.75 -5.43 -19.47
N ASP A 110 -3.32 -6.59 -19.11
CA ASP A 110 -4.65 -7.01 -19.58
C ASP A 110 -5.75 -6.04 -19.12
N GLY A 111 -5.72 -5.60 -17.86
CA GLY A 111 -6.71 -4.70 -17.30
C GLY A 111 -6.73 -3.34 -17.99
N ILE A 112 -5.56 -2.72 -18.21
CA ILE A 112 -5.47 -1.45 -18.93
C ILE A 112 -5.79 -1.62 -20.42
N GLY A 113 -5.34 -2.71 -21.05
CA GLY A 113 -5.67 -2.99 -22.46
C GLY A 113 -7.17 -3.14 -22.69
N LYS A 114 -7.88 -3.81 -21.76
CA LYS A 114 -9.35 -3.88 -21.77
C LYS A 114 -9.99 -2.52 -21.50
N ALA A 115 -9.46 -1.76 -20.55
CA ALA A 115 -9.99 -0.44 -20.20
C ALA A 115 -9.88 0.58 -21.34
N LEU A 116 -8.81 0.51 -22.12
CA LEU A 116 -8.57 1.33 -23.33
C LEU A 116 -9.28 0.80 -24.58
N GLY A 117 -9.93 -0.38 -24.50
CA GLY A 117 -10.59 -1.00 -25.64
C GLY A 117 -9.62 -1.31 -26.77
N LEU A 118 -8.44 -1.87 -26.46
CA LEU A 118 -7.47 -2.25 -27.49
C LEU A 118 -8.09 -3.26 -28.48
N PRO A 119 -7.73 -3.20 -29.77
CA PRO A 119 -8.18 -4.18 -30.75
C PRO A 119 -7.58 -5.57 -30.44
N GLN A 120 -8.22 -6.62 -30.94
CA GLN A 120 -7.94 -7.99 -30.51
C GLN A 120 -6.49 -8.44 -30.74
N ASP A 121 -5.87 -8.01 -31.84
CA ASP A 121 -4.48 -8.25 -32.23
C ASP A 121 -3.46 -7.46 -31.38
N LYS A 122 -3.93 -6.49 -30.60
CA LYS A 122 -3.10 -5.69 -29.67
C LYS A 122 -3.37 -6.04 -28.21
N LYS A 123 -4.27 -6.98 -27.90
CA LYS A 123 -4.52 -7.40 -26.52
C LYS A 123 -3.51 -8.44 -26.05
N LYS A 124 -3.23 -8.37 -24.75
CA LYS A 124 -2.53 -9.44 -24.05
C LYS A 124 -3.26 -10.78 -24.23
N SER A 125 -2.51 -11.82 -24.58
CA SER A 125 -3.09 -13.15 -24.77
C SER A 125 -3.56 -13.77 -23.45
N ALA A 126 -4.75 -14.39 -23.48
CA ALA A 126 -5.31 -15.11 -22.33
C ALA A 126 -4.55 -16.41 -21.99
N SER A 127 -3.79 -16.98 -22.95
CA SER A 127 -3.05 -18.24 -22.75
C SER A 127 -1.78 -18.06 -21.89
N GLY A 128 -1.29 -16.83 -21.73
CA GLY A 128 -0.03 -16.52 -21.05
C GLY A 128 0.08 -17.08 -19.64
N LYS A 129 -1.00 -17.04 -18.85
CA LYS A 129 -0.99 -17.55 -17.46
C LYS A 129 -0.66 -19.06 -17.40
N ALA A 130 -1.13 -19.84 -18.36
CA ALA A 130 -0.85 -21.27 -18.41
C ALA A 130 0.60 -21.53 -18.84
N LEU A 131 1.13 -20.74 -19.78
CA LEU A 131 2.49 -20.85 -20.29
C LEU A 131 3.52 -20.43 -19.23
N ILE A 132 3.31 -19.30 -18.55
CA ILE A 132 4.13 -18.86 -17.40
C ILE A 132 4.15 -19.94 -16.33
N ARG A 133 2.99 -20.51 -15.97
CA ARG A 133 2.93 -21.59 -14.97
C ARG A 133 3.70 -22.83 -15.42
N TYR A 134 3.80 -23.08 -16.72
CA TYR A 134 4.45 -24.25 -17.26
C TYR A 134 5.98 -24.09 -17.32
N PHE A 135 6.49 -22.96 -17.83
CA PHE A 135 7.93 -22.74 -18.08
C PHE A 135 8.65 -21.93 -17.01
N CYS A 136 7.96 -21.01 -16.31
CA CYS A 136 8.58 -20.06 -15.38
C CYS A 136 8.60 -20.56 -13.93
N LEU A 137 7.86 -21.63 -13.63
CA LEU A 137 7.72 -22.21 -12.29
C LEU A 137 8.20 -23.67 -12.24
N PRO A 138 8.62 -24.17 -11.06
CA PRO A 138 8.84 -25.59 -10.85
C PRO A 138 7.58 -26.42 -11.11
N CYS A 139 7.74 -27.63 -11.61
CA CYS A 139 6.65 -28.59 -11.75
C CYS A 139 6.78 -29.72 -10.73
N LYS A 140 5.64 -30.22 -10.23
CA LYS A 140 5.65 -31.38 -9.34
C LYS A 140 6.12 -32.64 -10.10
N PRO A 141 7.05 -33.44 -9.53
CA PRO A 141 7.40 -34.74 -10.08
C PRO A 141 6.19 -35.66 -10.13
N THR A 142 5.92 -36.24 -11.29
CA THR A 142 4.85 -37.22 -11.50
C THR A 142 5.35 -38.34 -12.41
N LYS A 143 4.67 -39.49 -12.41
CA LYS A 143 4.98 -40.55 -13.38
C LYS A 143 4.80 -40.07 -14.82
N ARG A 144 3.78 -39.24 -15.08
CA ARG A 144 3.44 -38.75 -16.42
C ARG A 144 4.50 -37.82 -17.03
N ASN A 145 5.21 -37.05 -16.20
CA ASN A 145 6.26 -36.13 -16.66
C ASN A 145 7.68 -36.70 -16.45
N GLY A 146 7.81 -38.01 -16.20
CA GLY A 146 9.11 -38.66 -16.01
C GLY A 146 9.83 -38.24 -14.73
N GLY A 147 9.11 -37.77 -13.71
CA GLY A 147 9.70 -37.33 -12.45
C GLY A 147 10.39 -35.96 -12.51
N ARG A 148 10.26 -35.22 -13.61
CA ARG A 148 10.92 -33.90 -13.76
C ARG A 148 10.37 -32.87 -12.77
N THR A 149 11.27 -31.99 -12.32
CA THR A 149 11.00 -30.87 -11.40
C THR A 149 10.85 -29.53 -12.12
N ARG A 150 11.13 -29.49 -13.43
CA ARG A 150 11.03 -28.30 -14.29
C ARG A 150 10.63 -28.70 -15.71
N ASN A 151 9.84 -27.87 -16.39
CA ASN A 151 9.63 -28.00 -17.83
C ASN A 151 10.63 -27.14 -18.60
N LEU A 152 11.25 -27.71 -19.62
CA LEU A 152 12.22 -27.07 -20.52
C LEU A 152 11.57 -26.94 -21.91
N PRO A 153 12.13 -26.09 -22.79
CA PRO A 153 11.63 -25.94 -24.15
C PRO A 153 11.45 -27.27 -24.91
N GLU A 154 12.36 -28.24 -24.73
CA GLU A 154 12.28 -29.55 -25.40
C GLU A 154 11.16 -30.46 -24.88
N HIS A 155 10.58 -30.17 -23.71
CA HIS A 155 9.51 -30.99 -23.15
C HIS A 155 8.14 -30.72 -23.77
N ASP A 156 7.95 -29.57 -24.41
CA ASP A 156 6.71 -29.19 -25.10
C ASP A 156 7.01 -28.07 -26.12
N PRO A 157 7.56 -28.40 -27.31
CA PRO A 157 7.96 -27.41 -28.30
C PRO A 157 6.81 -26.52 -28.78
N ASP A 158 5.60 -27.08 -28.94
CA ASP A 158 4.43 -26.31 -29.38
C ASP A 158 4.04 -25.23 -28.35
N LYS A 159 4.06 -25.58 -27.05
CA LYS A 159 3.87 -24.56 -26.01
C LYS A 159 5.01 -23.56 -25.96
N TRP A 160 6.23 -23.96 -26.29
CA TRP A 160 7.38 -23.07 -26.31
C TRP A 160 7.25 -22.01 -27.41
N GLU A 161 6.85 -22.40 -28.62
CA GLU A 161 6.53 -21.46 -29.71
C GLU A 161 5.38 -20.53 -29.34
N ALA A 162 4.32 -21.06 -28.71
CA ALA A 162 3.24 -20.24 -28.17
C ALA A 162 3.71 -19.25 -27.09
N PHE A 163 4.74 -19.61 -26.32
CA PHE A 163 5.31 -18.77 -25.28
C PHE A 163 6.18 -17.64 -25.85
N LYS A 164 6.95 -17.90 -26.91
CA LYS A 164 7.62 -16.85 -27.69
C LYS A 164 6.63 -15.85 -28.29
N ALA A 165 5.56 -16.35 -28.91
CA ALA A 165 4.50 -15.50 -29.43
C ALA A 165 3.82 -14.67 -28.34
N TYR A 166 3.63 -15.24 -27.15
CA TYR A 166 3.10 -14.52 -25.99
C TYR A 166 4.02 -13.40 -25.50
N ASN A 167 5.32 -13.65 -25.36
CA ASN A 167 6.32 -12.63 -24.96
C ASN A 167 6.40 -11.49 -25.99
N ALA A 168 6.36 -11.80 -27.29
CA ALA A 168 6.24 -10.78 -28.33
C ALA A 168 4.95 -9.94 -28.19
N GLN A 169 3.82 -10.62 -27.96
CA GLN A 169 2.51 -9.98 -27.84
C GLN A 169 2.44 -9.02 -26.66
N ASP A 170 3.09 -9.31 -25.54
CA ASP A 170 3.14 -8.43 -24.38
C ASP A 170 3.86 -7.09 -24.73
N VAL A 171 4.95 -7.12 -25.52
CA VAL A 171 5.59 -5.90 -26.05
C VAL A 171 4.66 -5.15 -27.01
N VAL A 172 3.97 -5.84 -27.92
CA VAL A 172 2.98 -5.22 -28.82
C VAL A 172 1.87 -4.51 -28.03
N THR A 173 1.35 -5.16 -26.98
CA THR A 173 0.31 -4.58 -26.12
C THR A 173 0.85 -3.39 -25.33
N GLU A 174 2.05 -3.49 -24.75
CA GLU A 174 2.72 -2.40 -24.03
C GLU A 174 2.87 -1.16 -24.91
N MET A 175 3.41 -1.31 -26.12
CA MET A 175 3.60 -0.20 -27.05
C MET A 175 2.28 0.46 -27.46
N GLU A 176 1.23 -0.33 -27.70
CA GLU A 176 -0.09 0.21 -28.01
C GLU A 176 -0.69 0.96 -26.81
N VAL A 177 -0.49 0.48 -25.57
CA VAL A 177 -0.86 1.24 -24.36
C VAL A 177 -0.10 2.56 -24.32
N CYS A 178 1.23 2.55 -24.47
CA CYS A 178 2.04 3.77 -24.52
C CYS A 178 1.53 4.77 -25.57
N ARG A 179 1.23 4.29 -26.79
CA ARG A 179 0.70 5.12 -27.87
C ARG A 179 -0.64 5.76 -27.52
N ARG A 180 -1.56 5.01 -26.89
CA ARG A 180 -2.88 5.50 -26.46
C ARG A 180 -2.83 6.49 -25.30
N LEU A 181 -1.78 6.45 -24.50
CA LEU A 181 -1.62 7.34 -23.36
C LEU A 181 -0.69 8.53 -23.67
N ALA A 182 -0.07 8.58 -24.85
CA ALA A 182 0.96 9.54 -25.23
C ALA A 182 0.49 11.01 -25.18
N ALA A 183 -0.80 11.28 -25.38
CA ALA A 183 -1.38 12.61 -25.27
C ALA A 183 -1.33 13.18 -23.83
N PHE A 184 -1.22 12.30 -22.82
CA PHE A 184 -1.21 12.65 -21.40
C PHE A 184 0.01 12.04 -20.70
N PRO A 185 1.23 12.53 -20.97
CA PRO A 185 2.46 11.92 -20.46
C PRO A 185 2.58 12.04 -18.93
N VAL A 186 3.34 11.10 -18.34
CA VAL A 186 3.76 11.19 -16.94
C VAL A 186 4.69 12.40 -16.77
N PRO A 187 4.45 13.29 -15.80
CA PRO A 187 5.34 14.41 -15.54
C PRO A 187 6.75 13.96 -15.17
N GLY A 188 7.78 14.66 -15.66
CA GLY A 188 9.18 14.32 -15.37
C GLY A 188 9.52 14.29 -13.87
N ALA A 189 8.92 15.19 -13.08
CA ALA A 189 9.04 15.18 -11.62
C ALA A 189 8.48 13.89 -11.00
N LEU A 190 7.31 13.43 -11.47
CA LEU A 190 6.71 12.19 -10.98
C LEU A 190 7.52 10.95 -11.38
N GLN A 191 8.14 10.98 -12.56
CA GLN A 191 9.08 9.94 -13.00
C GLN A 191 10.34 9.93 -12.12
N ALA A 192 10.86 11.09 -11.71
CA ALA A 192 11.99 11.18 -10.78
C ALA A 192 11.64 10.60 -9.40
N GLU A 193 10.43 10.86 -8.90
CA GLU A 193 9.93 10.25 -7.66
C GLU A 193 9.85 8.73 -7.76
N TRP A 194 9.40 8.18 -8.90
CA TRP A 194 9.40 6.74 -9.14
C TRP A 194 10.82 6.14 -9.10
N VAL A 195 11.82 6.85 -9.64
CA VAL A 195 13.23 6.46 -9.56
C VAL A 195 13.70 6.43 -8.10
N THR A 196 13.34 7.43 -7.29
CA THR A 196 13.65 7.46 -5.86
C THR A 196 13.00 6.27 -5.13
N ASP A 197 11.73 5.95 -5.42
CA ASP A 197 11.06 4.76 -4.90
C ASP A 197 11.79 3.46 -5.26
N GLN A 198 12.28 3.32 -6.50
CA GLN A 198 13.03 2.12 -6.90
C GLN A 198 14.34 1.96 -6.10
N LYS A 199 15.00 3.08 -5.77
CA LYS A 199 16.20 3.07 -4.93
C LYS A 199 15.89 2.68 -3.48
N ILE A 200 14.85 3.26 -2.89
CA ILE A 200 14.38 2.91 -1.54
C ILE A 200 14.03 1.42 -1.47
N ASN A 201 13.24 0.94 -2.44
CA ASN A 201 12.83 -0.46 -2.51
C ASN A 201 14.01 -1.43 -2.68
N ARG A 202 15.07 -1.03 -3.40
CA ARG A 202 16.31 -1.81 -3.53
C ARG A 202 17.13 -1.83 -2.24
N HIS A 203 17.14 -0.73 -1.47
CA HIS A 203 17.76 -0.70 -0.16
C HIS A 203 17.05 -1.66 0.79
N GLY A 204 15.73 -1.53 0.91
CA GLY A 204 14.89 -2.40 1.72
C GLY A 204 15.09 -2.23 3.23
N VAL A 205 14.37 -3.04 4.01
CA VAL A 205 14.37 -2.97 5.48
C VAL A 205 15.10 -4.17 6.09
N LEU A 206 15.95 -3.94 7.10
CA LEU A 206 16.65 -5.00 7.82
C LEU A 206 15.72 -5.66 8.84
N LEU A 207 15.83 -6.99 8.96
CA LEU A 207 15.02 -7.78 9.88
C LEU A 207 15.84 -8.46 10.99
N ASP A 208 15.26 -8.52 12.18
CA ASP A 208 15.66 -9.39 13.28
C ASP A 208 15.14 -10.81 13.03
N LEU A 209 15.88 -11.61 12.26
CA LEU A 209 15.44 -12.97 11.93
C LEU A 209 15.40 -13.91 13.13
N ASP A 210 16.11 -13.62 14.22
CA ASP A 210 16.01 -14.43 15.44
C ASP A 210 14.68 -14.18 16.14
N LEU A 211 14.23 -12.93 16.22
CA LEU A 211 12.89 -12.60 16.70
C LEU A 211 11.82 -13.26 15.82
N VAL A 212 11.98 -13.19 14.48
CA VAL A 212 11.03 -13.79 13.53
C VAL A 212 10.95 -15.31 13.73
N ARG A 213 12.10 -16.01 13.85
CA ARG A 213 12.14 -17.46 14.07
C ARG A 213 11.55 -17.83 15.42
N GLY A 214 11.92 -17.12 16.47
CA GLY A 214 11.40 -17.34 17.82
C GLY A 214 9.89 -17.12 17.91
N ALA A 215 9.36 -16.09 17.24
CA ALA A 215 7.91 -15.86 17.15
C ALA A 215 7.17 -17.00 16.44
N LEU A 216 7.72 -17.52 15.34
CA LEU A 216 7.14 -18.66 14.63
C LEU A 216 7.17 -19.95 15.45
N GLN A 217 8.25 -20.17 16.21
CA GLN A 217 8.36 -21.30 17.13
C GLN A 217 7.32 -21.20 18.25
N ILE A 218 7.27 -20.06 18.95
CA ILE A 218 6.34 -19.84 20.05
C ILE A 218 4.88 -19.98 19.59
N ASP A 219 4.52 -19.49 18.40
CA ASP A 219 3.17 -19.67 17.86
C ASP A 219 2.82 -21.13 17.56
N ALA A 220 3.77 -21.92 17.05
CA ALA A 220 3.57 -23.34 16.83
C ALA A 220 3.34 -24.07 18.17
N ASP A 221 4.17 -23.78 19.17
CA ASP A 221 4.08 -24.34 20.53
C ASP A 221 2.76 -23.94 21.21
N GLU A 222 2.35 -22.67 21.08
CA GLU A 222 1.10 -22.13 21.60
C GLU A 222 -0.12 -22.82 20.96
N LYS A 223 -0.12 -22.99 19.63
CA LYS A 223 -1.21 -23.70 18.93
C LYS A 223 -1.31 -25.14 19.37
N GLN A 224 -0.17 -25.83 19.51
CA GLN A 224 -0.16 -27.20 19.99
C GLN A 224 -0.74 -27.30 21.41
N HIS A 225 -0.31 -26.41 22.32
CA HIS A 225 -0.84 -26.36 23.68
C HIS A 225 -2.34 -26.09 23.71
N LEU A 226 -2.81 -25.07 22.98
CA LEU A 226 -4.23 -24.74 22.92
C LEU A 226 -5.07 -25.86 22.31
N MET A 227 -4.56 -26.57 21.29
CA MET A 227 -5.23 -27.74 20.73
C MET A 227 -5.33 -28.88 21.75
N GLN A 228 -4.28 -29.15 22.52
CA GLN A 228 -4.29 -30.16 23.58
C GLN A 228 -5.27 -29.79 24.70
N GLU A 229 -5.29 -28.52 25.12
CA GLU A 229 -6.22 -28.04 26.13
C GLU A 229 -7.68 -28.12 25.65
N ALA A 230 -7.96 -27.71 24.41
CA ALA A 230 -9.29 -27.84 23.84
C ALA A 230 -9.71 -29.31 23.69
N ALA A 231 -8.81 -30.20 23.29
CA ALA A 231 -9.09 -31.63 23.19
C ALA A 231 -9.38 -32.24 24.59
N ALA A 232 -8.65 -31.81 25.62
CA ALA A 232 -8.88 -32.28 26.99
C ALA A 232 -10.25 -31.84 27.54
N ILE A 233 -10.75 -30.66 27.16
CA ILE A 233 -12.07 -30.16 27.59
C ILE A 233 -13.19 -30.80 26.75
N THR A 234 -13.01 -30.87 25.44
CA THR A 234 -14.10 -31.22 24.51
C THR A 234 -14.16 -32.71 24.15
N GLY A 235 -13.06 -33.45 24.33
CA GLY A 235 -12.93 -34.83 23.84
C GLY A 235 -12.91 -34.95 22.31
N LEU A 236 -12.81 -33.84 21.57
CA LEU A 236 -12.76 -33.85 20.11
C LEU A 236 -11.37 -34.24 19.58
N ASP A 237 -11.32 -35.08 18.55
CA ASP A 237 -10.09 -35.43 17.84
C ASP A 237 -9.47 -34.20 17.14
N ASN A 238 -10.32 -33.30 16.62
CA ASN A 238 -9.88 -32.04 16.02
C ASN A 238 -10.72 -30.87 16.54
N PRO A 239 -10.36 -30.28 17.70
CA PRO A 239 -11.09 -29.15 18.26
C PRO A 239 -10.96 -27.87 17.42
N ASN A 240 -10.08 -27.84 16.41
CA ASN A 240 -9.95 -26.73 15.47
C ASN A 240 -10.91 -26.84 14.27
N SER A 241 -11.59 -27.99 14.11
CA SER A 241 -12.63 -28.15 13.09
C SER A 241 -13.86 -27.34 13.46
N ARG A 242 -14.26 -26.40 12.58
CA ARG A 242 -15.43 -25.54 12.77
C ARG A 242 -16.68 -26.37 13.10
N ASP A 243 -16.95 -27.39 12.30
CA ASP A 243 -18.21 -28.14 12.38
C ASP A 243 -18.26 -29.02 13.63
N GLN A 244 -17.13 -29.63 14.00
CA GLN A 244 -17.05 -30.44 15.23
C GLN A 244 -17.21 -29.56 16.46
N LEU A 245 -16.51 -28.42 16.50
CA LEU A 245 -16.56 -27.51 17.64
C LEU A 245 -17.93 -26.84 17.80
N LEU A 246 -18.54 -26.42 16.69
CA LEU A 246 -19.88 -25.80 16.70
C LEU A 246 -20.92 -26.78 17.23
N LYS A 247 -20.90 -28.03 16.73
CA LYS A 247 -21.78 -29.09 17.22
C LYS A 247 -21.56 -29.33 18.72
N TRP A 248 -20.30 -29.46 19.14
CA TRP A 248 -19.98 -29.70 20.55
C TRP A 248 -20.47 -28.57 21.46
N LEU A 249 -20.27 -27.31 21.09
CA LEU A 249 -20.73 -26.15 21.85
C LEU A 249 -22.26 -26.17 22.04
N ASN A 250 -23.00 -26.38 20.95
CA ASN A 250 -24.48 -26.43 21.00
C ASN A 250 -25.00 -27.64 21.79
N ASP A 251 -24.31 -28.79 21.72
CA ASP A 251 -24.76 -30.02 22.36
C ASP A 251 -24.38 -30.09 23.87
N ASN A 252 -23.34 -29.36 24.31
CA ASN A 252 -22.71 -29.57 25.63
C ASN A 252 -22.60 -28.31 26.50
N THR A 253 -23.03 -27.15 26.02
CA THR A 253 -22.91 -25.88 26.77
C THR A 253 -24.18 -25.04 26.65
N ASN A 254 -24.23 -23.91 27.35
CA ASN A 254 -25.37 -23.00 27.33
C ASN A 254 -25.45 -22.06 26.12
N VAL A 255 -24.51 -22.11 25.17
CA VAL A 255 -24.52 -21.25 23.98
C VAL A 255 -25.18 -21.92 22.78
N GLU A 256 -25.94 -21.16 22.00
CA GLU A 256 -26.47 -21.58 20.70
C GLU A 256 -25.83 -20.76 19.59
N MET A 257 -25.10 -21.44 18.70
CA MET A 257 -24.31 -20.80 17.65
C MET A 257 -24.51 -21.51 16.31
N GLU A 258 -24.66 -20.72 15.24
CA GLU A 258 -24.63 -21.23 13.86
C GLU A 258 -23.26 -21.09 13.18
N LYS A 259 -22.44 -20.17 13.69
CA LYS A 259 -21.16 -19.77 13.09
C LYS A 259 -20.14 -19.48 14.17
N LEU A 260 -18.87 -19.69 13.86
CA LEU A 260 -17.72 -19.34 14.72
C LEU A 260 -16.92 -18.21 14.09
N THR A 261 -17.59 -17.10 13.75
CA THR A 261 -16.91 -15.86 13.32
C THR A 261 -16.40 -15.10 14.53
N LYS A 262 -15.56 -14.09 14.30
CA LYS A 262 -15.04 -13.25 15.38
C LYS A 262 -16.17 -12.57 16.16
N GLU A 263 -17.19 -12.13 15.44
CA GLU A 263 -18.37 -11.44 15.96
C GLU A 263 -19.23 -12.40 16.77
N SER A 264 -19.60 -13.56 16.19
CA SER A 264 -20.45 -14.54 16.90
C SER A 264 -19.77 -15.12 18.14
N VAL A 265 -18.44 -15.34 18.10
CA VAL A 265 -17.68 -15.77 19.28
C VAL A 265 -17.66 -14.69 20.37
N ALA A 266 -17.55 -13.41 19.99
CA ALA A 266 -17.58 -12.31 20.96
C ALA A 266 -18.95 -12.18 21.63
N GLU A 267 -20.04 -12.26 20.87
CA GLU A 267 -21.42 -12.24 21.38
C GLU A 267 -21.68 -13.44 22.31
N ALA A 268 -21.27 -14.64 21.90
CA ALA A 268 -21.44 -15.85 22.73
C ALA A 268 -20.68 -15.77 24.05
N LEU A 269 -19.47 -15.16 24.07
CA LEU A 269 -18.68 -14.99 25.29
C LEU A 269 -19.37 -14.12 26.35
N GLU A 270 -20.36 -13.29 26.00
CA GLU A 270 -21.09 -12.45 26.98
C GLU A 270 -22.06 -13.25 27.84
N VAL A 271 -22.55 -14.37 27.32
CA VAL A 271 -23.56 -15.23 27.97
C VAL A 271 -23.05 -16.63 28.28
N ALA A 272 -21.84 -16.98 27.83
CA ALA A 272 -21.24 -18.30 27.97
C ALA A 272 -21.02 -18.68 29.45
N ASP A 273 -21.33 -19.94 29.78
CA ASP A 273 -20.88 -20.58 31.00
C ASP A 273 -19.35 -20.75 31.01
N ASP A 274 -18.77 -21.11 32.16
CA ASP A 274 -17.31 -21.22 32.32
C ASP A 274 -16.66 -22.16 31.29
N THR A 275 -17.36 -23.23 30.89
CA THR A 275 -16.83 -24.22 29.96
C THR A 275 -16.87 -23.69 28.53
N ALA A 276 -18.03 -23.16 28.10
CA ALA A 276 -18.19 -22.49 26.81
C ALA A 276 -17.20 -21.33 26.69
N ALA A 277 -17.08 -20.49 27.71
CA ALA A 277 -16.20 -19.34 27.71
C ALA A 277 -14.74 -19.75 27.51
N LYS A 278 -14.29 -20.81 28.20
CA LYS A 278 -12.94 -21.32 28.05
C LYS A 278 -12.68 -21.89 26.65
N VAL A 279 -13.59 -22.68 26.10
CA VAL A 279 -13.46 -23.26 24.75
C VAL A 279 -13.52 -22.18 23.66
N LEU A 280 -14.42 -21.20 23.80
CA LEU A 280 -14.54 -20.06 22.89
C LEU A 280 -13.30 -19.16 22.95
N ASP A 281 -12.69 -18.94 24.12
CA ASP A 281 -11.42 -18.22 24.23
C ASP A 281 -10.28 -18.95 23.51
N ILE A 282 -10.15 -20.27 23.72
CA ILE A 282 -9.15 -21.08 23.01
C ILE A 282 -9.37 -20.98 21.49
N ARG A 283 -10.62 -21.09 21.03
CA ARG A 283 -10.96 -20.94 19.61
C ARG A 283 -10.60 -19.56 19.08
N ARG A 284 -10.87 -18.51 19.85
CA ARG A 284 -10.52 -17.12 19.52
C ARG A 284 -9.01 -16.96 19.34
N ARG A 285 -8.21 -17.53 20.24
CA ARG A 285 -6.74 -17.51 20.19
C ARG A 285 -6.19 -18.32 19.01
N LEU A 286 -6.68 -19.54 18.78
CA LEU A 286 -6.29 -20.38 17.64
C LEU A 286 -6.61 -19.75 16.27
N SER A 287 -7.65 -18.91 16.21
CA SER A 287 -8.09 -18.25 14.98
C SER A 287 -7.25 -17.03 14.60
N LYS A 288 -6.35 -16.56 15.49
CA LYS A 288 -5.53 -15.37 15.25
C LYS A 288 -4.45 -15.69 14.21
N THR A 289 -4.30 -14.82 13.22
CA THR A 289 -3.35 -15.01 12.10
C THR A 289 -2.09 -14.15 12.23
N SER A 290 -1.70 -13.82 13.46
CA SER A 290 -0.61 -12.88 13.77
C SER A 290 0.73 -13.29 13.15
N VAL A 291 0.95 -14.57 12.87
CA VAL A 291 2.23 -15.05 12.32
C VAL A 291 2.43 -14.97 10.82
N LYS A 292 1.38 -14.72 10.01
CA LYS A 292 1.55 -14.64 8.54
C LYS A 292 2.55 -13.57 8.11
N LYS A 293 2.69 -12.51 8.91
CA LYS A 293 3.69 -11.45 8.70
C LYS A 293 5.11 -11.93 9.00
N TYR A 294 5.30 -12.70 10.06
CA TYR A 294 6.58 -13.35 10.36
C TYR A 294 6.97 -14.38 9.29
N GLU A 295 6.02 -15.18 8.79
CA GLU A 295 6.28 -16.09 7.66
C GLU A 295 6.72 -15.32 6.42
N MET A 296 6.02 -14.23 6.07
CA MET A 296 6.41 -13.37 4.96
C MET A 296 7.79 -12.75 5.17
N MET A 297 8.09 -12.25 6.37
CA MET A 297 9.42 -11.72 6.74
C MET A 297 10.51 -12.76 6.53
N LYS A 298 10.35 -13.97 7.10
CA LYS A 298 11.30 -15.08 6.97
C LYS A 298 11.53 -15.48 5.51
N ASN A 299 10.46 -15.57 4.73
CA ASN A 299 10.52 -16.11 3.37
C ASN A 299 10.96 -15.07 2.33
N ALA A 300 10.65 -13.79 2.54
CA ALA A 300 11.02 -12.70 1.64
C ALA A 300 12.40 -12.10 1.93
N ALA A 301 12.96 -12.32 3.13
CA ALA A 301 14.28 -11.82 3.48
C ALA A 301 15.34 -12.35 2.52
N ALA A 302 16.21 -11.45 2.07
CA ALA A 302 17.37 -11.79 1.26
C ALA A 302 18.34 -12.64 2.08
N ASN A 303 18.92 -13.67 1.44
CA ASN A 303 19.85 -14.56 2.13
C ASN A 303 21.21 -13.90 2.39
N THR A 304 21.50 -12.80 1.71
CA THR A 304 22.80 -12.12 1.74
C THR A 304 22.94 -11.14 2.90
N ASP A 305 21.86 -10.46 3.27
CA ASP A 305 21.90 -9.37 4.26
C ASP A 305 20.66 -9.27 5.14
N ASN A 306 19.78 -10.29 5.13
CA ASN A 306 18.55 -10.34 5.92
C ASN A 306 17.58 -9.16 5.66
N ARG A 307 17.72 -8.46 4.54
CA ARG A 307 16.80 -7.37 4.17
C ARG A 307 15.61 -7.87 3.37
N VAL A 308 14.45 -7.26 3.60
CA VAL A 308 13.29 -7.39 2.70
C VAL A 308 13.22 -6.17 1.79
N ARG A 309 13.19 -6.42 0.49
CA ARG A 309 13.17 -5.41 -0.58
C ARG A 309 11.83 -5.37 -1.30
N GLY A 310 11.46 -4.23 -1.87
CA GLY A 310 10.18 -4.07 -2.56
C GLY A 310 8.98 -4.00 -1.60
N VAL A 311 9.16 -3.39 -0.42
CA VAL A 311 8.10 -3.24 0.60
C VAL A 311 7.11 -2.12 0.28
N LEU A 312 7.41 -1.28 -0.71
CA LEU A 312 6.56 -0.20 -1.19
C LEU A 312 6.13 -0.45 -2.63
N GLN A 313 4.93 0.01 -2.96
CA GLN A 313 4.48 0.18 -4.34
C GLN A 313 4.16 1.65 -4.59
N PHE A 314 4.93 2.26 -5.48
CA PHE A 314 4.64 3.57 -6.04
C PHE A 314 3.26 3.62 -6.71
N TYR A 315 2.52 4.70 -6.49
CA TYR A 315 1.16 4.89 -7.04
C TYR A 315 0.18 3.73 -6.73
N GLY A 316 0.31 3.13 -5.54
CA GLY A 316 -0.53 2.04 -5.09
C GLY A 316 -2.01 2.41 -4.92
N ALA A 317 -2.29 3.66 -4.53
CA ALA A 317 -3.61 4.27 -4.57
C ALA A 317 -3.72 5.18 -5.80
N ASN A 318 -4.18 4.62 -6.93
CA ASN A 318 -4.17 5.28 -8.24
C ASN A 318 -4.84 6.68 -8.25
N ARG A 319 -5.86 6.91 -7.42
CA ARG A 319 -6.62 8.17 -7.42
C ARG A 319 -5.88 9.33 -6.76
N THR A 320 -5.06 9.08 -5.75
CA THR A 320 -4.36 10.13 -5.00
C THR A 320 -2.86 10.14 -5.28
N GLY A 321 -2.31 9.03 -5.78
CA GLY A 321 -0.88 8.82 -5.98
C GLY A 321 -0.14 8.34 -4.73
N ARG A 322 -0.85 8.06 -3.62
CA ARG A 322 -0.23 7.52 -2.40
C ARG A 322 0.37 6.13 -2.68
N TRP A 323 1.48 5.86 -2.02
CA TRP A 323 2.12 4.55 -2.01
C TRP A 323 1.25 3.53 -1.26
N ALA A 324 1.38 2.27 -1.65
CA ALA A 324 0.81 1.14 -0.90
C ALA A 324 1.91 0.21 -0.40
N GLY A 325 1.66 -0.49 0.71
CA GLY A 325 2.59 -1.51 1.21
C GLY A 325 2.52 -2.82 0.44
N ARG A 326 3.66 -3.49 0.34
CA ARG A 326 3.83 -4.83 -0.22
C ARG A 326 4.58 -5.72 0.77
N LEU A 327 4.50 -7.03 0.55
CA LEU A 327 5.09 -8.07 1.40
C LEU A 327 4.61 -7.93 2.86
N ILE A 328 5.44 -7.35 3.72
CA ILE A 328 5.13 -7.08 5.12
C ILE A 328 4.00 -6.05 5.30
N GLN A 329 3.77 -5.17 4.32
CA GLN A 329 2.76 -4.09 4.34
C GLN A 329 2.86 -3.20 5.59
N GLY A 330 3.89 -2.34 5.64
CA GLY A 330 4.18 -1.47 6.79
C GLY A 330 2.97 -0.67 7.33
N GLN A 331 2.06 -0.23 6.45
CA GLN A 331 0.85 0.51 6.82
C GLN A 331 -0.15 -0.31 7.66
N ASN A 332 -0.08 -1.65 7.58
CA ASN A 332 -1.02 -2.54 8.25
C ASN A 332 -0.40 -3.23 9.48
N LEU A 333 0.80 -2.82 9.92
CA LEU A 333 1.43 -3.39 11.11
C LEU A 333 0.68 -2.92 12.37
N PRO A 334 0.36 -3.83 13.31
CA PRO A 334 -0.38 -3.47 14.52
C PRO A 334 0.42 -2.51 15.39
N ARG A 335 -0.27 -1.66 16.15
CA ARG A 335 0.35 -0.86 17.22
C ARG A 335 0.75 -1.76 18.38
N ASN A 336 1.81 -1.37 19.10
CA ASN A 336 2.24 -2.03 20.31
C ASN A 336 1.84 -1.19 21.52
N TYR A 337 1.52 -1.87 22.61
CA TYR A 337 1.12 -1.31 23.91
C TYR A 337 1.79 -2.08 25.07
N LEU A 338 2.66 -3.04 24.74
CA LEU A 338 3.39 -3.86 25.71
C LEU A 338 4.33 -2.96 26.53
N ARG A 339 4.36 -3.20 27.85
CA ARG A 339 5.39 -2.63 28.72
C ARG A 339 6.69 -3.38 28.49
N ASN A 340 7.83 -2.68 28.52
CA ASN A 340 9.17 -3.27 28.40
C ASN A 340 9.33 -4.15 27.13
N LEU A 341 9.25 -3.50 25.96
CA LEU A 341 9.38 -4.15 24.66
C LEU A 341 10.69 -4.94 24.52
N ASP A 342 11.79 -4.47 25.10
CA ASP A 342 13.08 -5.15 25.05
C ASP A 342 13.04 -6.54 25.69
N LEU A 343 12.43 -6.65 26.89
CA LEU A 343 12.26 -7.93 27.56
C LEU A 343 11.36 -8.88 26.75
N ALA A 344 10.24 -8.37 26.23
CA ALA A 344 9.33 -9.16 25.40
C ALA A 344 10.05 -9.69 24.14
N ARG A 345 10.85 -8.84 23.48
CA ARG A 345 11.66 -9.21 22.32
C ARG A 345 12.69 -10.27 22.66
N ASP A 346 13.44 -10.11 23.74
CA ASP A 346 14.47 -11.07 24.15
C ASP A 346 13.89 -12.45 24.49
N LEU A 347 12.77 -12.50 25.21
CA LEU A 347 12.08 -13.77 25.50
C LEU A 347 11.58 -14.45 24.23
N VAL A 348 11.04 -13.70 23.28
CA VAL A 348 10.60 -14.24 21.99
C VAL A 348 11.78 -14.71 21.15
N ARG A 349 12.89 -13.96 21.08
CA ARG A 349 14.13 -14.37 20.41
C ARG A 349 14.67 -15.70 20.94
N ARG A 350 14.53 -15.95 22.25
CA ARG A 350 14.93 -17.20 22.92
C ARG A 350 13.92 -18.33 22.81
N GLY A 351 12.76 -18.10 22.18
CA GLY A 351 11.69 -19.09 22.05
C GLY A 351 10.98 -19.43 23.37
N ASN A 352 11.04 -18.56 24.39
CA ASN A 352 10.50 -18.86 25.72
C ASN A 352 9.00 -18.56 25.82
N ARG A 353 8.17 -19.48 25.30
CA ARG A 353 6.70 -19.37 25.30
C ARG A 353 6.10 -19.22 26.70
N GLU A 354 6.60 -19.97 27.69
CA GLU A 354 6.08 -19.94 29.06
C GLU A 354 6.29 -18.59 29.73
N ALA A 355 7.49 -18.01 29.60
CA ALA A 355 7.76 -16.67 30.16
C ALA A 355 6.94 -15.59 29.45
N VAL A 356 6.73 -15.69 28.14
CA VAL A 356 5.86 -14.78 27.40
C VAL A 356 4.42 -14.85 27.94
N ALA A 357 3.88 -16.06 28.11
CA ALA A 357 2.55 -16.24 28.65
C ALA A 357 2.43 -15.71 30.09
N LEU A 358 3.42 -15.97 30.94
CA LEU A 358 3.43 -15.55 32.34
C LEU A 358 3.51 -14.03 32.52
N LEU A 359 4.34 -13.35 31.71
CA LEU A 359 4.62 -11.92 31.88
C LEU A 359 3.70 -11.01 31.05
N PHE A 360 3.22 -11.48 29.89
CA PHE A 360 2.45 -10.68 28.95
C PHE A 360 1.05 -11.23 28.65
N GLY A 361 0.69 -12.40 29.16
CA GLY A 361 -0.64 -12.99 29.02
C GLY A 361 -0.85 -13.68 27.67
N ASP A 362 -1.73 -13.12 26.82
CA ASP A 362 -2.05 -13.71 25.52
C ASP A 362 -0.80 -13.71 24.61
N VAL A 363 -0.25 -14.90 24.39
CA VAL A 363 0.94 -15.13 23.56
C VAL A 363 0.71 -14.64 22.13
N GLY A 364 -0.43 -14.99 21.52
CA GLY A 364 -0.74 -14.62 20.14
C GLY A 364 -0.91 -13.10 19.95
N ASP A 365 -1.44 -12.42 20.97
CA ASP A 365 -1.48 -10.96 21.04
C ASP A 365 -0.10 -10.33 21.21
N THR A 366 0.70 -10.85 22.15
CA THR A 366 2.07 -10.40 22.38
C THR A 366 2.89 -10.50 21.08
N LEU A 367 2.87 -11.66 20.43
CA LEU A 367 3.53 -11.86 19.13
C LEU A 367 3.03 -10.87 18.08
N SER A 368 1.73 -10.59 18.04
CA SER A 368 1.14 -9.60 17.12
C SER A 368 1.71 -8.20 17.36
N GLN A 369 1.75 -7.75 18.62
CA GLN A 369 2.25 -6.43 18.99
C GLN A 369 3.75 -6.26 18.69
N LEU A 370 4.53 -7.34 18.73
CA LEU A 370 5.97 -7.31 18.45
C LEU A 370 6.32 -7.28 16.95
N ILE A 371 5.37 -7.54 16.02
CA ILE A 371 5.67 -7.66 14.58
C ILE A 371 6.43 -6.45 14.05
N ARG A 372 6.02 -5.23 14.42
CA ARG A 372 6.67 -4.00 13.94
C ARG A 372 8.15 -3.95 14.34
N THR A 373 8.44 -4.42 15.55
CA THR A 373 9.78 -4.39 16.12
C THR A 373 10.75 -5.35 15.41
N ALA A 374 10.25 -6.30 14.60
CA ALA A 374 11.11 -7.15 13.78
C ALA A 374 11.94 -6.38 12.75
N ILE A 375 11.55 -5.13 12.43
CA ILE A 375 12.34 -4.23 11.58
C ILE A 375 13.33 -3.49 12.48
N ILE A 376 14.62 -3.63 12.20
CA ILE A 376 15.70 -3.13 13.05
C ILE A 376 16.67 -2.22 12.29
N ALA A 377 17.42 -1.41 13.02
CA ALA A 377 18.61 -0.75 12.48
C ALA A 377 19.79 -1.75 12.38
N PRO A 378 20.72 -1.53 11.43
CA PRO A 378 22.01 -2.21 11.44
C PRO A 378 22.83 -1.91 12.70
N GLU A 379 23.88 -2.71 12.95
CA GLU A 379 24.85 -2.45 14.03
C GLU A 379 25.50 -1.06 13.87
N GLY A 380 25.69 -0.34 14.99
CA GLY A 380 26.22 1.04 15.00
C GLY A 380 25.25 2.09 14.46
N LYS A 381 23.97 1.74 14.24
CA LYS A 381 22.95 2.63 13.68
C LYS A 381 21.66 2.61 14.49
N LEU A 382 20.84 3.63 14.27
CA LEU A 382 19.47 3.74 14.75
C LEU A 382 18.51 3.96 13.58
N LEU A 383 17.23 3.64 13.80
CA LEU A 383 16.15 4.10 12.95
C LEU A 383 15.71 5.47 13.44
N CYS A 384 15.76 6.47 12.56
CA CYS A 384 15.11 7.75 12.73
C CYS A 384 13.72 7.68 12.10
N ILE A 385 12.68 7.86 12.92
CA ILE A 385 11.28 7.81 12.52
C ILE A 385 10.70 9.21 12.67
N SER A 386 10.28 9.83 11.56
CA SER A 386 9.72 11.18 11.56
C SER A 386 8.42 11.21 10.76
N ASP A 387 7.37 11.79 11.35
CA ASP A 387 6.00 11.82 10.82
C ASP A 387 5.52 13.26 10.72
N PHE A 388 4.75 13.56 9.66
CA PHE A 388 4.06 14.85 9.59
C PHE A 388 2.92 14.94 10.60
N SER A 389 2.90 16.02 11.36
CA SER A 389 1.87 16.25 12.38
C SER A 389 0.52 16.61 11.75
N ALA A 390 -0.38 15.62 11.68
CA ALA A 390 -1.78 15.75 11.22
C ALA A 390 -1.91 16.41 9.83
N ILE A 391 -1.06 16.01 8.88
CA ILE A 391 -0.93 16.65 7.57
C ILE A 391 -2.25 16.80 6.83
N GLU A 392 -3.11 15.79 6.82
CA GLU A 392 -4.37 15.88 6.07
C GLU A 392 -5.33 16.92 6.64
N ALA A 393 -5.44 17.01 7.98
CA ALA A 393 -6.27 18.03 8.61
C ALA A 393 -5.73 19.44 8.32
N ARG A 394 -4.41 19.58 8.29
CA ARG A 394 -3.72 20.82 7.98
C ARG A 394 -3.91 21.24 6.52
N VAL A 395 -3.72 20.31 5.59
CA VAL A 395 -3.94 20.52 4.16
C VAL A 395 -5.41 20.88 3.90
N LEU A 396 -6.35 20.16 4.50
CA LEU A 396 -7.78 20.46 4.35
C LEU A 396 -8.12 21.87 4.83
N ALA A 397 -7.64 22.25 6.01
CA ALA A 397 -7.85 23.59 6.55
C ALA A 397 -7.20 24.67 5.68
N TRP A 398 -5.99 24.42 5.17
CA TRP A 398 -5.29 25.33 4.25
C TRP A 398 -6.07 25.52 2.94
N LEU A 399 -6.44 24.42 2.27
CA LEU A 399 -7.22 24.45 1.03
C LEU A 399 -8.56 25.16 1.18
N ALA A 400 -9.22 24.99 2.34
CA ALA A 400 -10.50 25.62 2.63
C ALA A 400 -10.37 27.07 3.13
N GLY A 401 -9.21 27.48 3.62
CA GLY A 401 -9.01 28.76 4.31
C GLY A 401 -9.61 28.80 5.73
N GLU A 402 -9.62 27.67 6.45
CA GLU A 402 -10.15 27.54 7.81
C GLU A 402 -9.15 28.05 8.86
N LYS A 403 -9.26 29.34 9.20
CA LYS A 403 -8.24 30.07 9.96
C LYS A 403 -7.99 29.52 11.36
N TRP A 404 -9.03 29.21 12.12
CA TRP A 404 -8.85 28.79 13.52
C TRP A 404 -8.05 27.47 13.63
N VAL A 405 -8.23 26.57 12.66
CA VAL A 405 -7.48 25.30 12.59
C VAL A 405 -6.02 25.57 12.28
N LEU A 406 -5.74 26.46 11.32
CA LEU A 406 -4.38 26.87 10.97
C LEU A 406 -3.69 27.57 12.16
N GLU A 407 -4.38 28.48 12.84
CA GLU A 407 -3.86 29.17 14.03
C GLU A 407 -3.62 28.21 15.20
N ALA A 408 -4.47 27.20 15.41
CA ALA A 408 -4.24 26.16 16.41
C ALA A 408 -2.95 25.38 16.11
N PHE A 409 -2.74 25.04 14.84
CA PHE A 409 -1.50 24.41 14.41
C PHE A 409 -0.27 25.31 14.56
N ASP A 410 -0.38 26.61 14.29
CA ASP A 410 0.71 27.59 14.46
C ASP A 410 1.10 27.77 15.92
N ARG A 411 0.15 27.59 16.85
CA ARG A 411 0.39 27.53 18.29
C ARG A 411 0.92 26.18 18.79
N GLY A 412 1.11 25.20 17.90
CA GLY A 412 1.56 23.86 18.25
C GLY A 412 0.52 23.02 18.97
N GLU A 413 -0.77 23.37 18.87
CA GLU A 413 -1.86 22.62 19.51
C GLU A 413 -2.13 21.29 18.78
N ASP A 414 -2.53 20.28 19.54
CA ASP A 414 -3.09 19.06 18.95
C ASP A 414 -4.51 19.35 18.46
N ILE A 415 -4.71 19.34 17.15
CA ILE A 415 -6.00 19.69 16.53
C ILE A 415 -7.16 18.81 17.00
N TYR A 416 -6.89 17.56 17.37
CA TYR A 416 -7.93 16.65 17.86
C TYR A 416 -8.34 16.99 19.29
N CYS A 417 -7.38 17.40 20.12
CA CYS A 417 -7.64 18.01 21.41
C CYS A 417 -8.43 19.31 21.28
N ALA A 418 -7.96 20.26 20.44
CA ALA A 418 -8.63 21.54 20.23
C ALA A 418 -10.08 21.36 19.74
N THR A 419 -10.29 20.45 18.79
CA THR A 419 -11.62 20.09 18.29
C THR A 419 -12.48 19.48 19.40
N ALA A 420 -11.96 18.52 20.17
CA ALA A 420 -12.68 17.92 21.28
C ALA A 420 -13.05 18.96 22.35
N SER A 421 -12.14 19.88 22.68
CA SER A 421 -12.41 20.97 23.61
C SER A 421 -13.51 21.90 23.14
N GLY A 422 -13.52 22.27 21.86
CA GLY A 422 -14.59 23.06 21.28
C GLY A 422 -15.94 22.34 21.28
N MET A 423 -15.96 21.03 20.99
CA MET A 423 -17.18 20.23 20.92
C MET A 423 -17.81 19.92 22.29
N PHE A 424 -16.97 19.56 23.27
CA PHE A 424 -17.40 19.12 24.60
C PHE A 424 -17.34 20.23 25.66
N HIS A 425 -16.86 21.42 25.30
CA HIS A 425 -16.72 22.58 26.20
C HIS A 425 -15.88 22.29 27.47
N VAL A 426 -14.86 21.43 27.34
CA VAL A 426 -13.91 21.10 28.42
C VAL A 426 -12.46 21.12 27.90
N PRO A 427 -11.45 21.50 28.70
CA PRO A 427 -10.05 21.39 28.29
C PRO A 427 -9.67 19.92 28.02
N VAL A 428 -9.03 19.65 26.89
CA VAL A 428 -8.58 18.32 26.47
C VAL A 428 -7.09 18.39 26.15
N GLU A 429 -6.30 17.55 26.81
CA GLU A 429 -4.85 17.49 26.61
C GLU A 429 -4.42 16.06 26.27
N LYS A 430 -3.49 15.91 25.30
CA LYS A 430 -3.11 14.60 24.75
C LYS A 430 -2.68 13.58 25.81
N HIS A 431 -1.97 14.04 26.85
CA HIS A 431 -1.51 13.24 27.98
C HIS A 431 -1.95 13.84 29.33
N GLY A 432 -3.08 14.56 29.35
CA GLY A 432 -3.54 15.30 30.52
C GLY A 432 -5.05 15.19 30.73
N ALA A 433 -5.66 16.30 31.13
CA ALA A 433 -7.09 16.36 31.42
C ALA A 433 -7.93 15.92 30.22
N ASN A 434 -8.94 15.08 30.46
CA ASN A 434 -9.89 14.59 29.47
C ASN A 434 -9.26 13.95 28.21
N SER A 435 -8.03 13.41 28.31
CA SER A 435 -7.30 12.79 27.18
C SER A 435 -8.11 11.72 26.41
N HIS A 436 -9.00 11.01 27.09
CA HIS A 436 -9.92 10.04 26.48
C HIS A 436 -10.86 10.66 25.43
N LEU A 437 -11.18 11.96 25.51
CA LEU A 437 -12.00 12.68 24.53
C LEU A 437 -11.26 13.03 23.24
N ARG A 438 -9.92 13.05 23.26
CA ARG A 438 -9.10 13.35 22.06
C ARG A 438 -9.45 12.42 20.90
N GLN A 439 -9.68 11.15 21.18
CA GLN A 439 -10.03 10.17 20.16
C GLN A 439 -11.40 10.46 19.51
N LYS A 440 -12.36 10.99 20.29
CA LYS A 440 -13.66 11.45 19.78
C LYS A 440 -13.48 12.64 18.85
N GLY A 441 -12.67 13.64 19.25
CA GLY A 441 -12.29 14.77 18.40
C GLY A 441 -11.61 14.32 17.09
N LYS A 442 -10.73 13.32 17.17
CA LYS A 442 -10.06 12.74 16.00
C LYS A 442 -11.05 12.13 15.00
N ILE A 443 -12.00 11.32 15.45
CA ILE A 443 -13.02 10.75 14.56
C ILE A 443 -13.87 11.84 13.94
N ALA A 444 -14.26 12.87 14.69
CA ALA A 444 -15.03 13.99 14.16
C ALA A 444 -14.26 14.69 13.01
N VAL A 445 -12.99 15.03 13.21
CA VAL A 445 -12.15 15.65 12.16
C VAL A 445 -12.05 14.73 10.93
N LEU A 446 -11.73 13.46 11.12
CA LEU A 446 -11.48 12.53 10.00
C LEU A 446 -12.75 12.12 9.24
N ALA A 447 -13.88 11.97 9.93
CA ALA A 447 -15.14 11.61 9.31
C ALA A 447 -15.82 12.84 8.68
N SER A 448 -15.98 13.90 9.48
CA SER A 448 -16.73 15.08 9.04
C SER A 448 -15.94 15.94 8.06
N GLY A 449 -14.60 15.93 8.08
CA GLY A 449 -13.75 16.70 7.15
C GLY A 449 -13.98 16.45 5.65
N TYR A 450 -14.63 15.34 5.31
CA TYR A 450 -14.93 14.96 3.93
C TYR A 450 -16.42 14.69 3.70
N GLN A 451 -17.28 15.49 4.34
CA GLN A 451 -18.75 15.42 4.26
C GLN A 451 -19.37 14.15 4.88
N GLY A 452 -18.59 13.36 5.64
CA GLY A 452 -19.11 12.21 6.37
C GLY A 452 -20.21 12.60 7.37
N GLY A 453 -21.23 11.76 7.45
CA GLY A 453 -22.31 11.85 8.44
C GLY A 453 -22.19 10.79 9.55
N PRO A 454 -23.24 10.58 10.36
CA PRO A 454 -23.24 9.62 11.47
C PRO A 454 -22.73 8.22 11.09
N ASN A 455 -23.15 7.67 9.94
CA ASN A 455 -22.71 6.36 9.47
C ASN A 455 -21.19 6.26 9.22
N ALA A 456 -20.55 7.38 8.84
CA ALA A 456 -19.09 7.43 8.71
C ALA A 456 -18.42 7.34 10.08
N LEU A 457 -18.96 8.03 11.10
CA LEU A 457 -18.47 7.94 12.47
C LEU A 457 -18.63 6.52 13.04
N ILE A 458 -19.78 5.88 12.81
CA ILE A 458 -20.02 4.47 13.20
C ILE A 458 -18.97 3.55 12.57
N SER A 459 -18.74 3.70 11.26
CA SER A 459 -17.74 2.90 10.53
C SER A 459 -16.31 3.11 11.04
N MET A 460 -16.00 4.29 11.59
CA MET A 460 -14.73 4.61 12.23
C MET A 460 -14.65 4.17 13.70
N GLY A 461 -15.68 3.48 14.21
CA GLY A 461 -15.68 2.88 15.54
C GLY A 461 -16.22 3.79 16.64
N ALA A 462 -16.97 4.85 16.33
CA ALA A 462 -17.52 5.77 17.32
C ALA A 462 -18.26 5.05 18.46
N LEU A 463 -19.10 4.06 18.13
CA LEU A 463 -19.86 3.31 19.14
C LEU A 463 -18.96 2.52 20.10
N LYS A 464 -17.88 1.92 19.58
CA LYS A 464 -16.89 1.19 20.38
C LYS A 464 -16.10 2.10 21.33
N MET A 465 -16.19 3.41 21.15
CA MET A 465 -15.51 4.42 21.96
C MET A 465 -16.47 5.10 22.96
N GLY A 466 -17.65 4.50 23.18
CA GLY A 466 -18.63 4.99 24.13
C GLY A 466 -19.34 6.27 23.67
N LEU A 467 -19.58 6.41 22.36
CA LEU A 467 -20.56 7.34 21.81
C LEU A 467 -21.85 6.59 21.51
N THR A 468 -23.01 7.21 21.77
CA THR A 468 -24.29 6.63 21.39
C THR A 468 -24.67 7.06 19.97
N GLU A 469 -25.52 6.29 19.27
CA GLU A 469 -26.01 6.69 17.94
C GLU A 469 -26.76 8.02 17.97
N GLU A 470 -27.44 8.32 19.07
CA GLU A 470 -28.19 9.56 19.30
C GLU A 470 -27.29 10.80 19.38
N GLU A 471 -26.05 10.66 19.86
CA GLU A 471 -25.07 11.75 19.97
C GLU A 471 -24.40 12.10 18.62
N LEU A 472 -24.35 11.16 17.67
CA LEU A 472 -23.57 11.33 16.43
C LEU A 472 -24.08 12.47 15.53
N PRO A 473 -25.39 12.67 15.31
CA PRO A 473 -25.88 13.79 14.51
C PRO A 473 -25.48 15.15 15.09
N ASP A 474 -25.52 15.31 16.41
CA ASP A 474 -25.14 16.55 17.09
C ASP A 474 -23.63 16.79 16.96
N ILE A 475 -22.80 15.75 17.13
CA ILE A 475 -21.35 15.83 16.89
C ILE A 475 -21.03 16.34 15.49
N VAL A 476 -21.67 15.76 14.47
CA VAL A 476 -21.48 16.17 13.06
C VAL A 476 -21.93 17.62 12.86
N SER A 477 -23.06 18.00 13.45
CA SER A 477 -23.61 19.36 13.36
C SER A 477 -22.68 20.40 13.99
N ARG A 478 -22.20 20.15 15.22
CA ARG A 478 -21.26 21.03 15.93
C ARG A 478 -19.95 21.17 15.17
N TRP A 479 -19.39 20.06 14.68
CA TRP A 479 -18.15 20.11 13.90
C TRP A 479 -18.30 20.95 12.64
N ARG A 480 -19.40 20.77 11.88
CA ARG A 480 -19.68 21.55 10.66
C ARG A 480 -19.87 23.04 10.96
N LYS A 481 -20.56 23.39 12.06
CA LYS A 481 -20.72 24.78 12.51
C LYS A 481 -19.39 25.42 12.90
N ALA A 482 -18.48 24.65 13.50
CA ALA A 482 -17.15 25.12 13.85
C ALA A 482 -16.20 25.22 12.65
N ASN A 483 -16.48 24.52 11.54
CA ASN A 483 -15.63 24.47 10.34
C ASN A 483 -16.39 24.90 9.07
N PRO A 484 -16.98 26.11 9.03
CA PRO A 484 -17.83 26.53 7.93
C PRO A 484 -17.07 26.64 6.61
N ARG A 485 -15.76 26.97 6.63
CA ARG A 485 -14.98 27.10 5.40
C ARG A 485 -14.72 25.76 4.76
N ILE A 486 -14.51 24.72 5.56
CA ILE A 486 -14.37 23.35 5.07
C ILE A 486 -15.69 22.88 4.44
N VAL A 487 -16.83 23.19 5.07
CA VAL A 487 -18.16 22.83 4.52
C VAL A 487 -18.41 23.54 3.19
N ASP A 488 -18.09 24.84 3.10
CA ASP A 488 -18.18 25.60 1.85
C ASP A 488 -17.26 25.01 0.77
N PHE A 489 -16.07 24.56 1.14
CA PHE A 489 -15.10 24.00 0.21
C PHE A 489 -15.62 22.73 -0.49
N TRP A 490 -16.30 21.82 0.20
CA TRP A 490 -16.91 20.64 -0.45
C TRP A 490 -17.91 21.03 -1.54
N GLN A 491 -18.73 22.05 -1.27
CA GLN A 491 -19.71 22.55 -2.21
C GLN A 491 -19.03 23.24 -3.41
N LYS A 492 -18.00 24.05 -3.17
CA LYS A 492 -17.19 24.65 -4.25
C LYS A 492 -16.59 23.58 -5.16
N VAL A 493 -16.04 22.52 -4.57
CA VAL A 493 -15.45 21.39 -5.29
C VAL A 493 -16.49 20.65 -6.13
N GLU A 494 -17.67 20.37 -5.57
CA GLU A 494 -18.77 19.72 -6.31
C GLU A 494 -19.26 20.59 -7.47
N ASN A 495 -19.52 21.87 -7.19
CA ASN A 495 -20.00 22.83 -8.18
C ASN A 495 -18.97 23.03 -9.30
N ALA A 496 -17.67 23.05 -8.99
CA ALA A 496 -16.61 23.13 -10.00
C ALA A 496 -16.64 21.91 -10.93
N ALA A 497 -16.72 20.69 -10.39
CA ALA A 497 -16.81 19.48 -11.19
C ALA A 497 -18.06 19.47 -12.08
N LEU A 498 -19.24 19.79 -11.52
CA LEU A 498 -20.48 19.87 -12.29
C LEU A 498 -20.45 20.97 -13.36
N TYR A 499 -19.87 22.13 -13.06
CA TYR A 499 -19.72 23.22 -14.01
C TYR A 499 -18.89 22.81 -15.22
N VAL A 500 -17.72 22.20 -15.01
CA VAL A 500 -16.86 21.71 -16.09
C VAL A 500 -17.58 20.65 -16.92
N MET A 501 -18.28 19.72 -16.27
CA MET A 501 -18.99 18.66 -16.99
C MET A 501 -20.15 19.17 -17.84
N ASN A 502 -20.84 20.22 -17.40
CA ASN A 502 -21.96 20.81 -18.14
C ASN A 502 -21.50 21.79 -19.25
N THR A 503 -20.40 22.50 -19.04
CA THR A 503 -20.01 23.62 -19.93
C THR A 503 -18.76 23.36 -20.75
N ALA A 504 -17.98 22.32 -20.41
CA ALA A 504 -16.62 22.06 -20.89
C ALA A 504 -15.63 23.23 -20.69
N ARG A 505 -15.99 24.26 -19.91
CA ARG A 505 -15.10 25.38 -19.57
C ARG A 505 -14.33 25.07 -18.30
N PRO A 506 -13.00 25.25 -18.27
CA PRO A 506 -12.23 25.05 -17.06
C PRO A 506 -12.59 26.08 -15.99
N VAL A 507 -12.48 25.68 -14.72
CA VAL A 507 -12.74 26.57 -13.56
C VAL A 507 -11.70 26.36 -12.48
N GLY A 508 -11.14 27.46 -11.99
CA GLY A 508 -10.17 27.48 -10.91
C GLY A 508 -10.83 27.65 -9.54
N LEU A 509 -10.24 27.04 -8.53
CA LEU A 509 -10.48 27.31 -7.12
C LEU A 509 -9.21 27.91 -6.50
N ASP A 510 -9.30 28.29 -5.22
CA ASP A 510 -8.17 28.79 -4.44
C ASP A 510 -6.98 27.81 -4.47
N HIS A 511 -5.78 28.33 -4.21
CA HIS A 511 -4.52 27.55 -4.18
C HIS A 511 -4.14 26.89 -5.52
N GLY A 512 -4.64 27.41 -6.65
CA GLY A 512 -4.26 26.92 -7.98
C GLY A 512 -4.90 25.60 -8.37
N ILE A 513 -5.95 25.17 -7.66
CA ILE A 513 -6.74 24.00 -8.06
C ILE A 513 -7.50 24.33 -9.33
N LEU A 514 -7.35 23.50 -10.38
CA LEU A 514 -8.01 23.71 -11.66
C LEU A 514 -8.78 22.46 -12.08
N PHE A 515 -10.10 22.60 -12.24
CA PHE A 515 -10.93 21.59 -12.87
C PHE A 515 -10.99 21.83 -14.37
N ALA A 516 -10.76 20.79 -15.17
CA ALA A 516 -10.86 20.85 -16.62
C ALA A 516 -11.38 19.53 -17.19
N ARG A 517 -11.96 19.57 -18.40
CA ARG A 517 -12.24 18.38 -19.19
C ARG A 517 -11.18 18.30 -20.27
N GLU A 518 -10.38 17.25 -20.24
CA GLU A 518 -9.28 17.03 -21.18
C GLU A 518 -9.57 15.77 -21.98
N SER A 519 -9.57 15.88 -23.31
CA SER A 519 -9.85 14.76 -24.20
C SER A 519 -8.91 14.78 -25.40
N ASN A 520 -8.63 13.59 -25.93
CA ASN A 520 -7.97 13.44 -27.22
C ASN A 520 -8.89 12.67 -28.18
N PRO A 521 -9.53 13.36 -29.15
CA PRO A 521 -10.40 12.72 -30.11
C PRO A 521 -9.73 11.62 -30.94
N ALA A 522 -8.40 11.68 -31.12
CA ALA A 522 -7.67 10.71 -31.93
C ALA A 522 -7.59 9.31 -31.29
N ASP A 523 -7.58 9.21 -29.96
CA ASP A 523 -7.56 7.93 -29.23
C ASP A 523 -8.84 7.68 -28.40
N GLY A 524 -9.76 8.64 -28.38
CA GLY A 524 -11.03 8.56 -27.67
C GLY A 524 -10.93 8.76 -26.16
N SER A 525 -9.76 9.17 -25.65
CA SER A 525 -9.59 9.46 -24.23
C SER A 525 -10.34 10.73 -23.84
N ASP A 526 -10.97 10.70 -22.66
CA ASP A 526 -11.79 11.77 -22.11
C ASP A 526 -11.69 11.70 -20.59
N PHE A 527 -11.28 12.79 -19.98
CA PHE A 527 -11.01 12.88 -18.54
C PHE A 527 -11.63 14.14 -17.97
N LEU A 528 -12.17 14.02 -16.76
CA LEU A 528 -12.20 15.16 -15.86
C LEU A 528 -10.85 15.16 -15.15
N THR A 529 -10.17 16.30 -15.17
CA THR A 529 -8.88 16.49 -14.50
C THR A 529 -9.02 17.50 -13.38
N ILE A 530 -8.23 17.28 -12.32
CA ILE A 530 -8.06 18.24 -11.23
C ILE A 530 -6.57 18.50 -11.09
N THR A 531 -6.11 19.67 -11.53
CA THR A 531 -4.74 20.11 -11.28
C THR A 531 -4.63 20.52 -9.82
N LEU A 532 -3.63 20.00 -9.12
CA LEU A 532 -3.34 20.29 -7.72
C LEU A 532 -2.40 21.51 -7.61
N PRO A 533 -2.26 22.12 -6.42
CA PRO A 533 -1.30 23.20 -6.18
C PRO A 533 0.13 22.87 -6.62
N SER A 534 0.55 21.60 -6.49
CA SER A 534 1.85 21.09 -6.94
C SER A 534 2.04 21.03 -8.46
N GLY A 535 0.97 21.28 -9.24
CA GLY A 535 0.92 21.09 -10.69
C GLY A 535 0.60 19.65 -11.13
N ARG A 536 0.64 18.67 -10.21
CA ARG A 536 0.23 17.29 -10.52
C ARG A 536 -1.28 17.22 -10.77
N LYS A 537 -1.72 16.36 -11.69
CA LYS A 537 -3.14 16.18 -12.00
C LYS A 537 -3.70 14.88 -11.41
N LEU A 538 -4.97 14.95 -10.98
CA LEU A 538 -5.82 13.78 -10.74
C LEU A 538 -6.68 13.53 -11.98
N PHE A 539 -6.79 12.29 -12.42
CA PHE A 539 -7.57 11.90 -13.61
C PHE A 539 -8.81 11.09 -13.22
N TYR A 540 -9.94 11.42 -13.84
CA TYR A 540 -11.21 10.70 -13.74
C TYR A 540 -11.63 10.26 -15.15
N PRO A 541 -11.33 9.01 -15.56
CA PRO A 541 -11.57 8.52 -16.91
C PRO A 541 -13.06 8.42 -17.28
N SER A 542 -13.38 8.76 -18.53
CA SER A 542 -14.74 8.73 -19.11
C SER A 542 -15.81 9.35 -18.19
N PRO A 543 -15.63 10.63 -17.81
CA PRO A 543 -16.55 11.29 -16.90
C PRO A 543 -17.91 11.53 -17.59
N HIS A 544 -19.00 11.37 -16.85
CA HIS A 544 -20.34 11.69 -17.33
C HIS A 544 -21.26 12.05 -16.17
N LEU A 545 -22.34 12.77 -16.45
CA LEU A 545 -23.36 13.09 -15.45
C LEU A 545 -24.48 12.05 -15.53
N ALA A 546 -24.87 11.51 -14.39
CA ALA A 546 -26.02 10.63 -14.26
C ALA A 546 -26.67 10.82 -12.89
N VAL A 547 -27.87 10.27 -12.72
CA VAL A 547 -28.57 10.29 -11.44
C VAL A 547 -27.96 9.22 -10.53
N ASN A 548 -27.61 9.60 -9.30
CA ASN A 548 -27.06 8.69 -8.30
C ASN A 548 -28.16 7.94 -7.52
N ALA A 549 -27.74 7.07 -6.59
CA ALA A 549 -28.65 6.31 -5.73
C ALA A 549 -29.53 7.16 -4.81
N PHE A 550 -29.28 8.46 -4.70
CA PHE A 550 -30.08 9.43 -3.92
C PHE A 550 -30.93 10.34 -4.82
N GLU A 551 -31.16 9.94 -6.07
CA GLU A 551 -31.98 10.66 -7.04
C GLU A 551 -31.47 12.09 -7.35
N ARG A 552 -30.17 12.31 -7.20
CA ARG A 552 -29.51 13.58 -7.53
C ARG A 552 -28.56 13.43 -8.71
N GLN A 553 -28.47 14.45 -9.55
CA GLN A 553 -27.45 14.52 -10.59
C GLN A 553 -26.06 14.51 -9.93
N ALA A 554 -25.19 13.60 -10.37
CA ALA A 554 -23.85 13.43 -9.83
C ALA A 554 -22.84 13.17 -10.95
N LEU A 555 -21.56 13.34 -10.62
CA LEU A 555 -20.47 12.93 -11.48
C LEU A 555 -20.25 11.43 -11.37
N HIS A 556 -20.19 10.76 -12.51
CA HIS A 556 -19.81 9.37 -12.67
C HIS A 556 -18.53 9.29 -13.50
N TYR A 557 -17.71 8.28 -13.24
CA TYR A 557 -16.46 8.05 -13.97
C TYR A 557 -16.09 6.57 -13.94
N ARG A 558 -15.23 6.17 -14.87
CA ARG A 558 -14.69 4.81 -14.96
C ARG A 558 -13.56 4.63 -13.96
N THR A 559 -13.68 3.59 -13.14
CA THR A 559 -12.69 3.24 -12.12
C THR A 559 -12.72 1.75 -11.85
N GLN A 560 -11.67 1.26 -11.21
CA GLN A 560 -11.67 -0.09 -10.67
C GLN A 560 -12.66 -0.16 -9.50
N VAL A 561 -13.69 -1.01 -9.64
CA VAL A 561 -14.68 -1.34 -8.61
C VAL A 561 -14.53 -2.84 -8.32
N GLY A 562 -13.87 -3.15 -7.20
CA GLY A 562 -13.44 -4.51 -6.91
C GLY A 562 -12.46 -5.03 -7.98
N ALA A 563 -12.80 -6.17 -8.61
CA ALA A 563 -12.02 -6.76 -9.69
C ALA A 563 -12.34 -6.18 -11.08
N ASN A 564 -13.40 -5.38 -11.19
CA ASN A 564 -13.97 -4.97 -12.48
C ASN A 564 -13.62 -3.53 -12.81
N TRP A 565 -13.43 -3.25 -14.10
CA TRP A 565 -13.42 -1.89 -14.62
C TRP A 565 -14.86 -1.43 -14.82
N GLY A 566 -15.35 -0.64 -13.86
CA GLY A 566 -16.76 -0.27 -13.72
C GLY A 566 -16.97 1.24 -13.71
N THR A 567 -18.21 1.66 -13.50
CA THR A 567 -18.57 3.06 -13.29
C THR A 567 -18.87 3.27 -11.81
N ASN A 568 -18.37 4.36 -11.23
CA ASN A 568 -18.71 4.77 -9.88
C ASN A 568 -19.13 6.23 -9.85
N SER A 569 -20.05 6.58 -8.95
CA SER A 569 -20.41 7.97 -8.69
C SER A 569 -19.44 8.61 -7.67
N THR A 570 -19.35 9.93 -7.70
CA THR A 570 -18.63 10.73 -6.69
C THR A 570 -19.40 11.99 -6.37
N TYR A 571 -18.98 12.67 -5.32
CA TYR A 571 -19.59 13.89 -4.79
C TYR A 571 -18.53 14.80 -4.17
N GLY A 572 -18.90 16.02 -3.78
CA GLY A 572 -18.00 17.06 -3.29
C GLY A 572 -17.04 16.63 -2.18
N GLY A 573 -17.56 15.97 -1.13
CA GLY A 573 -16.76 15.45 -0.03
C GLY A 573 -15.71 14.44 -0.48
N LYS A 574 -16.05 13.49 -1.37
CA LYS A 574 -15.10 12.49 -1.87
C LYS A 574 -14.03 13.10 -2.79
N LEU A 575 -14.40 14.07 -3.61
CA LEU A 575 -13.43 14.83 -4.43
C LEU A 575 -12.48 15.64 -3.52
N THR A 576 -13.01 16.25 -2.46
CA THR A 576 -12.22 16.98 -1.46
C THR A 576 -11.23 16.07 -0.74
N GLU A 577 -11.66 14.88 -0.34
CA GLU A 577 -10.79 13.85 0.24
C GLU A 577 -9.65 13.50 -0.73
N ASN A 578 -9.97 13.24 -2.00
CA ASN A 578 -8.96 12.90 -3.01
C ASN A 578 -7.94 14.03 -3.19
N ILE A 579 -8.39 15.30 -3.28
CA ILE A 579 -7.51 16.47 -3.40
C ILE A 579 -6.62 16.59 -2.17
N THR A 580 -7.20 16.51 -0.97
CA THR A 580 -6.47 16.66 0.30
C THR A 580 -5.40 15.58 0.46
N GLN A 581 -5.76 14.31 0.26
CA GLN A 581 -4.83 13.18 0.35
C GLN A 581 -3.73 13.26 -0.72
N ALA A 582 -4.06 13.75 -1.91
CA ALA A 582 -3.10 13.92 -2.99
C ALA A 582 -2.11 15.06 -2.70
N VAL A 583 -2.56 16.18 -2.13
CA VAL A 583 -1.68 17.28 -1.72
C VAL A 583 -0.78 16.85 -0.54
N ALA A 584 -1.33 16.14 0.45
CA ALA A 584 -0.54 15.57 1.54
C ALA A 584 0.54 14.60 1.02
N ARG A 585 0.19 13.76 0.04
CA ARG A 585 1.13 12.89 -0.67
C ARG A 585 2.25 13.68 -1.36
N ASP A 586 1.93 14.82 -1.98
CA ASP A 586 2.94 15.64 -2.67
C ASP A 586 3.88 16.34 -1.68
N CYS A 587 3.38 16.72 -0.49
CA CYS A 587 4.23 17.19 0.61
C CYS A 587 5.23 16.10 1.04
N LEU A 588 4.76 14.86 1.19
CA LEU A 588 5.63 13.72 1.51
C LEU A 588 6.63 13.41 0.38
N ALA A 589 6.21 13.47 -0.87
CA ALA A 589 7.10 13.25 -2.02
C ALA A 589 8.24 14.29 -2.07
N ALA A 590 7.92 15.56 -1.79
CA ALA A 590 8.91 16.62 -1.71
C ALA A 590 9.87 16.41 -0.54
N ALA A 591 9.37 16.02 0.64
CA ALA A 591 10.21 15.71 1.80
C ALA A 591 11.15 14.52 1.53
N ILE A 592 10.64 13.42 0.96
CA ILE A 592 11.45 12.26 0.56
C ILE A 592 12.54 12.67 -0.43
N THR A 593 12.22 13.54 -1.39
CA THR A 593 13.19 14.04 -2.37
C THR A 593 14.30 14.83 -1.70
N ARG A 594 13.96 15.82 -0.87
CA ARG A 594 14.94 16.64 -0.13
C ARG A 594 15.82 15.80 0.80
N LEU A 595 15.23 14.86 1.52
CA LEU A 595 15.96 13.94 2.40
C LEU A 595 16.93 13.04 1.62
N THR A 596 16.49 12.54 0.45
CA THR A 596 17.34 11.72 -0.42
C THR A 596 18.49 12.55 -1.01
N GLU A 597 18.24 13.79 -1.41
CA GLU A 597 19.26 14.73 -1.91
C GLU A 597 20.26 15.13 -0.82
N ALA A 598 19.80 15.24 0.43
CA ALA A 598 20.65 15.43 1.60
C ALA A 598 21.45 14.17 2.01
N GLY A 599 21.26 13.05 1.31
CA GLY A 599 22.02 11.81 1.52
C GLY A 599 21.47 10.88 2.60
N TYR A 600 20.25 11.12 3.11
CA TYR A 600 19.65 10.25 4.12
C TYR A 600 19.16 8.93 3.51
N PRO A 601 19.56 7.77 4.05
CA PRO A 601 19.16 6.47 3.52
C PRO A 601 17.77 6.09 4.06
N ILE A 602 16.73 6.56 3.35
CA ILE A 602 15.35 6.15 3.61
C ILE A 602 15.19 4.67 3.27
N VAL A 603 14.67 3.88 4.21
CA VAL A 603 14.49 2.42 4.04
C VAL A 603 13.05 2.05 3.72
N MET A 604 12.11 2.83 4.24
CA MET A 604 10.69 2.77 3.92
C MET A 604 10.00 4.05 4.39
N HIS A 605 8.72 4.19 4.05
CA HIS A 605 7.86 5.21 4.62
C HIS A 605 6.44 4.64 4.81
N VAL A 606 5.71 5.11 5.81
CA VAL A 606 4.43 4.53 6.25
C VAL A 606 3.45 5.66 6.53
N HIS A 607 2.38 5.75 5.74
CA HIS A 607 1.48 6.91 5.76
C HIS A 607 2.25 8.21 5.46
N ASP A 608 2.41 9.08 6.43
CA ASP A 608 3.08 10.38 6.33
C ASP A 608 4.44 10.40 7.06
N GLU A 609 4.92 9.20 7.43
CA GLU A 609 6.16 8.96 8.19
C GLU A 609 7.27 8.41 7.31
N VAL A 610 8.48 8.94 7.46
CA VAL A 610 9.72 8.37 6.89
C VAL A 610 10.48 7.58 7.94
N VAL A 611 11.12 6.49 7.50
CA VAL A 611 12.01 5.66 8.33
C VAL A 611 13.39 5.65 7.68
N ILE A 612 14.39 6.11 8.43
CA ILE A 612 15.74 6.39 7.95
C ILE A 612 16.76 5.65 8.82
N GLU A 613 17.78 5.05 8.22
CA GLU A 613 18.92 4.52 8.98
C GLU A 613 19.95 5.63 9.23
N ILE A 614 20.20 5.97 10.50
CA ILE A 614 21.15 7.02 10.89
C ILE A 614 22.26 6.45 11.78
N ASP A 615 23.38 7.16 11.86
CA ASP A 615 24.46 6.83 12.77
C ASP A 615 24.05 7.07 14.23
N GLU A 616 24.50 6.21 15.16
CA GLU A 616 24.15 6.32 16.59
C GLU A 616 24.95 7.37 17.37
N LEU A 617 25.97 8.00 16.76
CA LEU A 617 26.83 8.99 17.42
C LEU A 617 26.09 10.30 17.76
N ASN A 618 25.28 10.83 16.85
CA ASN A 618 24.56 12.11 17.02
C ASN A 618 23.06 12.01 16.64
N PRO A 619 22.28 11.17 17.33
CA PRO A 619 20.92 10.84 16.91
C PRO A 619 19.94 12.01 17.07
N GLU A 620 20.07 12.81 18.13
CA GLU A 620 19.17 13.94 18.39
C GLU A 620 19.37 15.07 17.37
N GLU A 621 20.62 15.41 17.06
CA GLU A 621 20.95 16.40 16.03
C GLU A 621 20.46 15.94 14.65
N THR A 622 20.67 14.66 14.32
CA THR A 622 20.21 14.09 13.05
C THR A 622 18.68 14.10 12.95
N LEU A 623 17.98 13.74 14.03
CA LEU A 623 16.52 13.80 14.10
C LEU A 623 16.01 15.24 13.91
N ALA A 624 16.64 16.22 14.57
CA ALA A 624 16.30 17.62 14.40
C ALA A 624 16.49 18.10 12.95
N ALA A 625 17.59 17.70 12.31
CA ALA A 625 17.85 18.01 10.91
C ALA A 625 16.82 17.36 9.96
N VAL A 626 16.47 16.09 10.18
CA VAL A 626 15.42 15.39 9.41
C VAL A 626 14.07 16.11 9.56
N ASN A 627 13.66 16.43 10.80
CA ASN A 627 12.42 17.15 11.06
C ASN A 627 12.40 18.53 10.37
N ALA A 628 13.52 19.24 10.39
CA ALA A 628 13.66 20.55 9.75
C ALA A 628 13.51 20.45 8.21
N ILE A 629 14.14 19.45 7.58
CA ILE A 629 14.00 19.21 6.13
C ILE A 629 12.56 18.87 5.76
N MET A 630 11.89 18.04 6.56
CA MET A 630 10.48 17.71 6.32
C MET A 630 9.57 18.93 6.47
N ALA A 631 9.84 19.81 7.43
CA ALA A 631 9.06 21.00 7.71
C ALA A 631 9.36 22.19 6.76
N GLU A 632 10.36 22.07 5.87
CA GLU A 632 10.76 23.15 4.99
C GLU A 632 9.59 23.61 4.09
N PRO A 633 9.31 24.93 4.00
CA PRO A 633 8.22 25.46 3.20
C PRO A 633 8.27 25.01 1.73
N LEU A 634 7.09 24.83 1.12
CA LEU A 634 6.96 24.46 -0.28
C LEU A 634 6.58 25.69 -1.09
N GLN A 635 7.32 25.96 -2.17
CA GLN A 635 7.08 27.15 -3.02
C GLN A 635 5.65 27.19 -3.60
N TRP A 636 5.08 26.03 -3.89
CA TRP A 636 3.72 25.89 -4.42
C TRP A 636 2.64 25.84 -3.34
N ALA A 637 2.99 25.79 -2.05
CA ALA A 637 2.06 25.75 -0.91
C ALA A 637 2.30 26.88 0.09
N LEU A 638 2.36 28.12 -0.40
CA LEU A 638 2.53 29.29 0.48
C LEU A 638 1.42 29.35 1.55
N GLY A 639 1.81 29.56 2.81
CA GLY A 639 0.91 29.57 3.96
C GLY A 639 0.53 28.20 4.51
N LEU A 640 0.99 27.10 3.91
CA LEU A 640 0.88 25.76 4.50
C LEU A 640 2.11 25.52 5.40
N HIS A 641 1.96 25.74 6.70
CA HIS A 641 3.06 25.52 7.66
C HIS A 641 3.21 24.04 8.00
N LEU A 642 4.17 23.35 7.40
CA LEU A 642 4.43 21.94 7.71
C LEU A 642 5.19 21.80 9.04
N THR A 643 4.88 20.75 9.79
CA THR A 643 5.63 20.39 11.00
C THR A 643 5.82 18.88 11.04
N ALA A 644 6.98 18.45 11.49
CA ALA A 644 7.33 17.04 11.65
C ALA A 644 7.83 16.79 13.07
N ALA A 645 7.47 15.63 13.61
CA ALA A 645 7.92 15.17 14.91
C ALA A 645 8.27 13.68 14.82
N GLY A 646 9.20 13.25 15.65
CA GLY A 646 9.77 11.92 15.53
C GLY A 646 10.63 11.53 16.71
N PHE A 647 11.22 10.35 16.62
CA PHE A 647 12.12 9.78 17.61
C PHE A 647 13.10 8.82 16.93
N THR A 648 14.14 8.44 17.67
CA THR A 648 15.13 7.45 17.23
C THR A 648 15.00 6.16 18.03
N SER A 649 15.16 5.00 17.41
CA SER A 649 15.09 3.71 18.09
C SER A 649 15.91 2.63 17.39
N LYS A 650 16.32 1.58 18.11
CA LYS A 650 16.99 0.40 17.53
C LYS A 650 16.08 -0.44 16.64
N TYR A 651 14.77 -0.31 16.81
CA TYR A 651 13.77 -1.03 16.04
C TYR A 651 12.54 -0.19 15.77
N TYR A 652 11.79 -0.56 14.74
CA TYR A 652 10.63 0.22 14.31
C TYR A 652 9.50 0.05 15.33
N MET A 653 9.01 1.18 15.84
CA MET A 653 7.86 1.26 16.75
C MET A 653 7.01 2.48 16.42
N LYS A 654 5.89 2.64 17.11
CA LYS A 654 5.11 3.89 17.10
C LYS A 654 5.18 4.47 18.50
N ASP A 655 5.29 5.79 18.58
CA ASP A 655 5.13 6.58 19.80
C ASP A 655 3.66 6.60 20.28
#